data_AF-A0A937KD51-F1
#
_entry.id   AF-A0A937KD51-F1
#
_cell.length_a   1.000
_cell.length_b   1.000
_cell.length_c   1.000
_cell.angle_alpha   90.00
_cell.angle_beta   90.00
_cell.angle_gamma   90.00
#
_symmetry.space_group_name_H-M   'P 1'
#
loop_
_entity.id
_entity.type
_entity.pdbx_description
1 polymer ?
#
loop_
_entity_poly.entity_id
_entity_poly.type
_entity_poly.pdbx_seq_one_letter_code
_entity_poly.pdbx_strand_id
1 'polypeptide(L)'
;MPGTDDNVKATKKTADPQHNTRTRKHPANGRVLGINTASLTSKVKNMQLGEKIPGLIDNIKNSSLLNHKPEVPQEEQEHLKNEFTVYFNTKRKLITNPEQLEDFNKKVEKFLKRMDGRAHDHWGSDRYFRLLEKWFPDYGEVISGKVKSIKESIGLQVNSLNDRILEITAKTKEAMQLAGTDAGKARELLKQTNDKISEAQEKTKAAAATLTEFGTKEQQAQFAASYSKIISSYGALVNTIEGSIEGMGQDIARYQSLIPQLDAQAGKLKDFNSKVQKEQDVQALIQIQQTEFTLINKDIQSFIEGINLSRGTEAVNEEKVDQEIKQESDSLSELDGQVAEVKSKEIARREEEKRRKAEEERKRKEAEAERLRKEQEAAKLKPSDKKDEDIEITAENSASSNIALLISNWKTHGDGDKRKLAYILATVEGECGFRSKAEKKQVTAKTERQKELIRLQSRYWSSGYYGRGFVQITWKANYEKAKELTGVDVVTYPDKVLSPKVAATIAVKGMIDGMFTGKKLSHYFNDKKTDWVKARAIINGSDHADDFADKAKAHYDRLKSKDGGAAYYRDYLNFADKQTVLKAEGLYTGIIDGVRGPNSNKAIKAFKDKYDLKDENAFNKKIRELLHGKKEKAAPKEDKKKTPSAKEKVEALYAQYKKDEIDMVQLGKSLIPYASNDGATHVQAILEDLGRTNDNLAYAMVSNTDDSVLRLFNKDLLDDLADALAPENNYVNIDKKRILYNRITAITEPAKEEKTTEPEETTKVTKLSANKISASVGKGGTNKAKDVQLIQSFLVTFGYLSKSCSEIDTVKGLVPQNTVVKDEQLTETIKAIKEYQKYGATASYSKTEQKSVYQGDGLISKGGNTDASIQSMTKVHNSYSGEEPLEKEVTLLKDSQWVSQFRYGCNFYSGDTEKEYIDYVTELTGYEDANELHKASSEIIEKVKKKFEDKKHKWFDMTDSKNHALFTKDKAYEKKGNMVCCFDAANKMLGFTGATAEGAASKIQTFVEESGKGGEFTKQAALGIKYIDGQLRQGKAVFVAVDKVEEGKVQRNEGTSDHFIIIMGKAKDDDGWYYKYFEPGTSYMKRTGVSSDNKLYITNNKVKNSSYNLSQIRVNE
;
A
#
# COMPACT_ATOMS: atom_id res chain seq x y z
N MET A 1 -16.52 -50.48 75.42
CA MET A 1 -16.49 -49.02 75.68
C MET A 1 -15.77 -48.34 74.54
N PRO A 2 -16.14 -47.11 74.16
CA PRO A 2 -17.50 -46.59 74.11
C PRO A 2 -17.86 -46.11 72.69
N GLY A 3 -19.09 -45.67 72.48
CA GLY A 3 -19.50 -44.88 71.32
C GLY A 3 -20.24 -43.63 71.76
N THR A 4 -20.69 -42.85 70.78
CA THR A 4 -21.78 -41.87 70.84
C THR A 4 -22.35 -41.80 69.40
N ASP A 5 -23.63 -41.91 69.07
CA ASP A 5 -24.95 -41.60 69.67
C ASP A 5 -25.58 -40.43 68.87
N ASP A 6 -26.79 -40.53 68.27
CA ASP A 6 -27.68 -41.70 68.23
C ASP A 6 -28.74 -41.73 67.07
N ASN A 7 -29.10 -42.96 66.70
CA ASN A 7 -30.42 -43.51 66.32
C ASN A 7 -31.15 -43.43 64.94
N VAL A 8 -31.83 -44.56 64.65
CA VAL A 8 -32.98 -44.86 63.75
C VAL A 8 -32.80 -45.03 62.20
N LYS A 9 -32.61 -46.32 61.81
CA LYS A 9 -33.25 -47.13 60.72
C LYS A 9 -33.27 -46.61 59.24
N ALA A 10 -32.68 -47.29 58.23
CA ALA A 10 -32.92 -48.65 57.65
C ALA A 10 -34.11 -48.72 56.64
N THR A 11 -34.18 -49.52 55.55
CA THR A 11 -33.31 -50.51 54.81
C THR A 11 -33.86 -50.66 53.35
N LYS A 12 -33.53 -51.56 52.37
CA LYS A 12 -32.80 -52.85 52.12
C LYS A 12 -32.40 -52.86 50.59
N LYS A 13 -31.37 -53.55 50.04
CA LYS A 13 -31.19 -55.00 49.66
C LYS A 13 -32.24 -55.58 48.66
N THR A 14 -31.98 -56.50 47.71
CA THR A 14 -30.81 -57.30 47.18
C THR A 14 -31.26 -57.93 45.83
N ALA A 15 -30.50 -58.14 44.74
CA ALA A 15 -29.25 -58.90 44.46
C ALA A 15 -29.42 -60.42 44.13
N ASP A 16 -29.25 -60.77 42.83
CA ASP A 16 -28.59 -61.97 42.23
C ASP A 16 -29.19 -63.41 42.46
N PRO A 17 -28.77 -64.51 41.77
CA PRO A 17 -27.87 -64.64 40.58
C PRO A 17 -28.20 -65.75 39.51
N GLN A 18 -27.28 -65.93 38.53
CA GLN A 18 -26.76 -67.21 37.92
C GLN A 18 -27.22 -67.82 36.54
N HIS A 19 -26.22 -67.86 35.62
CA HIS A 19 -25.65 -69.01 34.85
C HIS A 19 -26.08 -69.52 33.42
N ASN A 20 -25.10 -69.42 32.50
CA ASN A 20 -24.46 -70.49 31.68
C ASN A 20 -24.78 -70.84 30.18
N THR A 21 -23.99 -70.24 29.27
CA THR A 21 -23.15 -70.90 28.20
C THR A 21 -23.83 -71.64 26.99
N ARG A 22 -23.20 -72.02 25.85
CA ARG A 22 -21.77 -72.31 25.52
C ARG A 22 -21.43 -72.39 23.99
N THR A 23 -20.40 -71.67 23.49
CA THR A 23 -19.40 -72.05 22.42
C THR A 23 -19.82 -72.26 20.91
N ARG A 24 -18.96 -72.28 19.83
CA ARG A 24 -17.46 -72.27 19.63
C ARG A 24 -16.96 -71.91 18.17
N LYS A 25 -15.84 -71.16 18.06
CA LYS A 25 -14.66 -71.21 17.09
C LYS A 25 -14.75 -71.17 15.52
N HIS A 26 -14.14 -70.12 14.90
CA HIS A 26 -12.84 -70.05 14.10
C HIS A 26 -12.40 -71.11 13.03
N PRO A 27 -11.40 -70.87 12.09
CA PRO A 27 -10.59 -69.65 11.72
C PRO A 27 -10.16 -69.44 10.20
N ALA A 28 -9.32 -68.41 9.93
CA ALA A 28 -8.10 -68.35 9.06
C ALA A 28 -8.05 -67.95 7.54
N ASN A 29 -7.40 -66.79 7.29
CA ASN A 29 -6.28 -66.46 6.35
C ASN A 29 -6.34 -66.65 4.79
N GLY A 30 -5.68 -65.71 4.06
CA GLY A 30 -5.47 -65.74 2.59
C GLY A 30 -4.05 -65.32 2.12
N ARG A 31 -3.84 -65.06 0.82
CA ARG A 31 -2.62 -64.54 0.13
C ARG A 31 -2.93 -64.36 -1.39
N VAL A 32 -2.16 -63.72 -2.30
CA VAL A 32 -1.29 -62.51 -2.37
C VAL A 32 -0.64 -62.50 -3.77
N LEU A 33 -0.63 -61.38 -4.52
CA LEU A 33 0.47 -60.88 -5.40
C LEU A 33 0.02 -59.77 -6.37
N GLY A 34 0.92 -58.79 -6.61
CA GLY A 34 1.04 -58.06 -7.88
C GLY A 34 2.28 -58.54 -8.65
N ILE A 35 2.87 -57.83 -9.61
CA ILE A 35 2.67 -56.45 -10.09
C ILE A 35 3.08 -56.39 -11.58
N ASN A 36 2.60 -55.36 -12.29
CA ASN A 36 3.35 -54.55 -13.28
C ASN A 36 3.09 -54.78 -14.79
N THR A 37 3.22 -53.68 -15.53
CA THR A 37 2.72 -53.48 -16.90
C THR A 37 3.87 -53.21 -17.88
N ALA A 38 4.41 -54.26 -18.50
CA ALA A 38 5.51 -54.14 -19.47
C ALA A 38 5.52 -55.24 -20.56
N SER A 39 4.36 -55.59 -21.13
CA SER A 39 4.31 -56.56 -22.25
C SER A 39 3.16 -56.36 -23.26
N LEU A 40 2.80 -55.10 -23.53
CA LEU A 40 2.28 -54.78 -24.86
C LEU A 40 3.42 -54.91 -25.89
N THR A 41 3.07 -55.12 -27.17
CA THR A 41 4.01 -55.09 -28.32
C THR A 41 4.94 -56.32 -28.50
N SER A 42 4.47 -57.55 -28.22
CA SER A 42 5.22 -58.78 -28.60
C SER A 42 4.42 -59.95 -29.19
N LYS A 43 3.08 -59.94 -29.19
CA LYS A 43 2.24 -61.05 -29.73
C LYS A 43 1.12 -60.61 -30.68
N VAL A 44 1.49 -59.82 -31.69
CA VAL A 44 0.66 -59.55 -32.90
C VAL A 44 1.28 -60.24 -34.13
N LYS A 45 1.88 -61.42 -33.92
CA LYS A 45 2.30 -62.34 -34.99
C LYS A 45 1.99 -63.78 -34.59
N ASN A 46 1.53 -64.56 -35.57
CA ASN A 46 1.35 -66.02 -35.55
C ASN A 46 0.26 -66.55 -34.59
N MET A 47 -1.01 -66.27 -34.93
CA MET A 47 -2.14 -67.14 -34.58
C MET A 47 -2.92 -67.53 -35.86
N GLN A 48 -2.40 -68.55 -36.55
CA GLN A 48 -3.15 -69.41 -37.47
C GLN A 48 -2.53 -70.82 -37.40
N LEU A 49 -3.38 -71.83 -37.62
CA LEU A 49 -3.13 -73.25 -37.33
C LEU A 49 -2.87 -73.54 -35.83
N GLY A 50 -3.23 -74.71 -35.31
CA GLY A 50 -3.97 -75.81 -35.94
C GLY A 50 -3.51 -77.17 -35.41
N GLU A 51 -4.48 -77.99 -35.01
CA GLU A 51 -4.35 -79.44 -34.74
C GLU A 51 -3.21 -79.94 -33.84
N LYS A 52 -3.57 -80.40 -32.61
CA LYS A 52 -3.45 -81.83 -32.16
C LYS A 52 -3.29 -81.95 -30.64
N ILE A 53 -4.40 -82.14 -29.91
CA ILE A 53 -4.50 -83.18 -28.85
C ILE A 53 -5.93 -83.78 -28.83
N PRO A 54 -6.33 -84.61 -29.81
CA PRO A 54 -7.40 -85.59 -29.59
C PRO A 54 -6.84 -86.64 -28.62
N GLY A 55 -7.34 -86.68 -27.38
CA GLY A 55 -6.87 -87.61 -26.35
C GLY A 55 -7.07 -87.14 -24.92
N LEU A 56 -7.10 -85.82 -24.66
CA LEU A 56 -7.35 -85.30 -23.30
C LEU A 56 -8.84 -85.26 -22.92
N ILE A 57 -9.73 -85.21 -23.92
CA ILE A 57 -11.18 -85.03 -23.74
C ILE A 57 -11.86 -86.30 -23.20
N ASP A 58 -11.41 -87.48 -23.58
CA ASP A 58 -12.12 -88.73 -23.25
C ASP A 58 -11.83 -89.24 -21.82
N ASN A 59 -10.71 -88.85 -21.22
CA ASN A 59 -10.44 -89.08 -19.79
C ASN A 59 -11.31 -88.19 -18.86
N ILE A 60 -11.88 -87.10 -19.36
CA ILE A 60 -12.77 -86.22 -18.58
C ILE A 60 -14.22 -86.73 -18.62
N LYS A 61 -14.63 -87.45 -19.67
CA LYS A 61 -16.00 -87.98 -19.83
C LYS A 61 -16.38 -89.09 -18.84
N ASN A 62 -15.39 -89.74 -18.22
CA ASN A 62 -15.59 -90.96 -17.41
C ASN A 62 -15.33 -90.78 -15.90
N SER A 63 -15.27 -89.54 -15.37
CA SER A 63 -15.29 -89.32 -13.91
C SER A 63 -16.67 -88.80 -13.43
N SER A 64 -17.24 -89.47 -12.43
CA SER A 64 -18.64 -89.31 -12.02
C SER A 64 -18.88 -88.13 -11.06
N LEU A 65 -18.38 -86.94 -11.41
CA LEU A 65 -18.42 -85.73 -10.56
C LEU A 65 -19.06 -84.49 -11.23
N LEU A 66 -19.71 -84.65 -12.39
CA LEU A 66 -20.54 -83.61 -13.01
C LEU A 66 -22.01 -83.75 -12.57
N ASN A 67 -22.50 -82.95 -11.59
CA ASN A 67 -23.94 -82.70 -11.44
C ASN A 67 -24.43 -81.55 -10.53
N HIS A 68 -23.60 -80.57 -10.15
CA HIS A 68 -24.10 -79.33 -9.54
C HIS A 68 -23.76 -78.11 -10.41
N LYS A 69 -24.78 -77.32 -10.74
CA LYS A 69 -24.65 -76.00 -11.37
C LYS A 69 -24.41 -74.95 -10.28
N PRO A 70 -23.76 -73.81 -10.59
CA PRO A 70 -23.71 -72.69 -9.65
C PRO A 70 -25.12 -72.17 -9.36
N GLU A 71 -25.39 -71.86 -8.10
CA GLU A 71 -26.65 -71.29 -7.63
C GLU A 71 -26.77 -69.81 -8.03
N VAL A 72 -27.98 -69.36 -8.35
CA VAL A 72 -28.27 -67.92 -8.50
C VAL A 72 -28.38 -67.30 -7.10
N PRO A 73 -27.66 -66.18 -6.81
CA PRO A 73 -27.71 -65.53 -5.51
C PRO A 73 -29.14 -65.18 -5.06
N GLN A 74 -29.42 -65.33 -3.77
CA GLN A 74 -30.76 -65.10 -3.20
C GLN A 74 -31.31 -63.70 -3.52
N GLU A 75 -30.44 -62.68 -3.56
CA GLU A 75 -30.79 -61.30 -3.93
C GLU A 75 -31.33 -61.18 -5.36
N GLU A 76 -30.74 -61.89 -6.33
CA GLU A 76 -31.20 -61.94 -7.72
C GLU A 76 -32.56 -62.68 -7.83
N GLN A 77 -32.77 -63.73 -7.04
CA GLN A 77 -34.06 -64.43 -6.96
C GLN A 77 -35.19 -63.54 -6.41
N GLU A 78 -34.88 -62.71 -5.40
CA GLU A 78 -35.82 -61.78 -4.78
C GLU A 78 -36.11 -60.57 -5.69
N HIS A 79 -35.08 -60.04 -6.36
CA HIS A 79 -35.23 -59.03 -7.40
C HIS A 79 -36.20 -59.47 -8.52
N LEU A 80 -36.00 -60.67 -9.09
CA LEU A 80 -36.87 -61.23 -10.12
C LEU A 80 -38.31 -61.52 -9.63
N LYS A 81 -38.51 -61.79 -8.33
CA LYS A 81 -39.84 -61.86 -7.69
C LYS A 81 -40.52 -60.49 -7.61
N ASN A 82 -39.77 -59.44 -7.29
CA ASN A 82 -40.28 -58.08 -7.19
C ASN A 82 -40.59 -57.48 -8.58
N GLU A 83 -39.73 -57.71 -9.57
CA GLU A 83 -39.98 -57.35 -10.98
C GLU A 83 -41.25 -58.03 -11.51
N PHE A 84 -41.41 -59.33 -11.28
CA PHE A 84 -42.64 -60.05 -11.61
C PHE A 84 -43.88 -59.47 -10.92
N THR A 85 -43.75 -59.00 -9.68
CA THR A 85 -44.84 -58.37 -8.92
C THR A 85 -45.24 -57.01 -9.52
N VAL A 86 -44.29 -56.24 -10.07
CA VAL A 86 -44.60 -55.00 -10.81
C VAL A 86 -45.20 -55.29 -12.18
N TYR A 87 -44.72 -56.31 -12.91
CA TYR A 87 -45.38 -56.80 -14.12
C TYR A 87 -46.84 -57.19 -13.84
N PHE A 88 -47.06 -58.07 -12.85
CA PHE A 88 -48.39 -58.54 -12.47
C PHE A 88 -49.35 -57.39 -12.16
N ASN A 89 -48.95 -56.47 -11.29
CA ASN A 89 -49.78 -55.33 -10.89
C ASN A 89 -49.99 -54.30 -12.00
N THR A 90 -49.08 -54.22 -12.99
CA THR A 90 -49.24 -53.36 -14.17
C THR A 90 -50.17 -54.02 -15.18
N LYS A 91 -49.91 -55.26 -15.59
CA LYS A 91 -50.73 -56.00 -16.55
C LYS A 91 -52.16 -56.19 -16.06
N ARG A 92 -52.36 -56.50 -14.76
CA ARG A 92 -53.69 -56.63 -14.14
C ARG A 92 -54.54 -55.36 -14.27
N LYS A 93 -53.93 -54.17 -14.32
CA LYS A 93 -54.66 -52.89 -14.52
C LYS A 93 -55.00 -52.61 -15.99
N LEU A 94 -54.32 -53.28 -16.93
CA LEU A 94 -54.57 -53.16 -18.37
C LEU A 94 -55.62 -54.16 -18.87
N ILE A 95 -55.88 -55.23 -18.14
CA ILE A 95 -56.92 -56.23 -18.48
C ILE A 95 -58.28 -55.74 -17.97
N THR A 96 -59.16 -55.34 -18.89
CA THR A 96 -60.52 -54.87 -18.59
C THR A 96 -61.59 -55.96 -18.67
N ASN A 97 -61.29 -57.10 -19.30
CA ASN A 97 -62.21 -58.24 -19.44
C ASN A 97 -62.06 -59.24 -18.25
N PRO A 98 -63.15 -59.58 -17.52
CA PRO A 98 -63.09 -60.52 -16.39
C PRO A 98 -62.56 -61.92 -16.72
N GLU A 99 -62.91 -62.50 -17.87
CA GLU A 99 -62.48 -63.86 -18.25
C GLU A 99 -60.97 -63.89 -18.52
N GLN A 100 -60.46 -62.86 -19.19
CA GLN A 100 -59.02 -62.68 -19.45
C GLN A 100 -58.26 -62.45 -18.14
N LEU A 101 -58.85 -61.75 -17.18
CA LEU A 101 -58.28 -61.54 -15.85
C LEU A 101 -58.23 -62.86 -15.05
N GLU A 102 -59.26 -63.71 -15.16
CA GLU A 102 -59.28 -65.01 -14.49
C GLU A 102 -58.24 -65.98 -15.08
N ASP A 103 -58.11 -66.07 -16.40
CA ASP A 103 -57.04 -66.84 -17.06
C ASP A 103 -55.64 -66.31 -16.72
N PHE A 104 -55.45 -64.98 -16.71
CA PHE A 104 -54.19 -64.36 -16.27
C PHE A 104 -53.84 -64.73 -14.82
N ASN A 105 -54.79 -64.63 -13.89
CA ASN A 105 -54.57 -65.04 -12.49
C ASN A 105 -54.26 -66.54 -12.38
N LYS A 106 -54.95 -67.41 -13.15
CA LYS A 106 -54.66 -68.86 -13.22
C LYS A 106 -53.28 -69.16 -13.79
N LYS A 107 -52.76 -68.36 -14.73
CA LYS A 107 -51.38 -68.46 -15.23
C LYS A 107 -50.36 -68.02 -14.17
N VAL A 108 -50.63 -66.93 -13.45
CA VAL A 108 -49.80 -66.40 -12.35
C VAL A 108 -49.70 -67.39 -11.20
N GLU A 109 -50.81 -67.99 -10.76
CA GLU A 109 -50.82 -69.01 -9.72
C GLU A 109 -50.00 -70.25 -10.13
N LYS A 110 -50.13 -70.70 -11.39
CA LYS A 110 -49.33 -71.79 -11.95
C LYS A 110 -47.84 -71.42 -12.03
N PHE A 111 -47.49 -70.18 -12.36
CA PHE A 111 -46.12 -69.68 -12.41
C PHE A 111 -45.45 -69.76 -11.03
N LEU A 112 -46.06 -69.14 -10.01
CA LEU A 112 -45.52 -69.13 -8.65
C LEU A 112 -45.39 -70.56 -8.08
N LYS A 113 -46.42 -71.40 -8.21
CA LYS A 113 -46.37 -72.84 -7.83
C LYS A 113 -45.27 -73.63 -8.56
N ARG A 114 -44.86 -73.22 -9.78
CA ARG A 114 -43.75 -73.83 -10.53
C ARG A 114 -42.36 -73.28 -10.16
N MET A 115 -42.29 -72.17 -9.44
CA MET A 115 -41.07 -71.61 -8.88
C MET A 115 -40.81 -72.14 -7.45
N ASP A 116 -41.83 -72.21 -6.60
CA ASP A 116 -41.70 -72.61 -5.19
C ASP A 116 -41.71 -74.14 -4.96
N GLY A 117 -42.23 -74.93 -5.91
CA GLY A 117 -42.56 -76.35 -5.71
C GLY A 117 -41.39 -77.37 -5.65
N ARG A 118 -40.15 -76.97 -5.35
CA ARG A 118 -38.99 -77.86 -5.08
C ARG A 118 -38.02 -77.20 -4.09
N ALA A 119 -37.21 -78.03 -3.42
CA ALA A 119 -36.14 -77.58 -2.51
C ALA A 119 -35.13 -76.63 -3.21
N HIS A 120 -34.41 -75.87 -2.38
CA HIS A 120 -33.85 -74.55 -2.72
C HIS A 120 -32.78 -74.50 -3.83
N ASP A 121 -32.14 -75.63 -4.11
CA ASP A 121 -30.89 -75.79 -4.88
C ASP A 121 -30.99 -75.57 -6.42
N HIS A 122 -32.12 -75.07 -6.94
CA HIS A 122 -32.42 -75.10 -8.40
C HIS A 122 -33.14 -73.86 -8.97
N TRP A 123 -32.94 -72.67 -8.40
CA TRP A 123 -33.26 -71.40 -9.07
C TRP A 123 -32.16 -71.03 -10.07
N GLY A 124 -32.57 -70.67 -11.29
CA GLY A 124 -31.69 -70.26 -12.37
C GLY A 124 -32.41 -69.27 -13.28
N SER A 125 -31.76 -68.17 -13.65
CA SER A 125 -32.33 -67.11 -14.51
C SER A 125 -32.86 -67.67 -15.84
N ASP A 126 -32.08 -68.53 -16.49
CA ASP A 126 -32.44 -69.37 -17.65
C ASP A 126 -33.76 -70.19 -17.46
N ARG A 127 -34.11 -70.61 -16.24
CA ARG A 127 -35.40 -71.27 -15.95
C ARG A 127 -36.53 -70.26 -15.70
N TYR A 128 -36.24 -69.16 -15.00
CA TYR A 128 -37.21 -68.08 -14.77
C TYR A 128 -37.67 -67.51 -16.11
N PHE A 129 -36.75 -67.04 -16.96
CA PHE A 129 -37.08 -66.39 -18.23
C PHE A 129 -37.81 -67.31 -19.21
N ARG A 130 -37.46 -68.61 -19.32
CA ARG A 130 -38.25 -69.56 -20.15
C ARG A 130 -39.67 -69.81 -19.64
N LEU A 131 -39.91 -69.79 -18.33
CA LEU A 131 -41.27 -69.92 -17.78
C LEU A 131 -42.05 -68.61 -17.94
N LEU A 132 -41.35 -67.48 -17.87
CA LEU A 132 -41.88 -66.14 -18.10
C LEU A 132 -42.33 -65.96 -19.55
N GLU A 133 -41.43 -66.14 -20.51
CA GLU A 133 -41.69 -66.12 -21.96
C GLU A 133 -42.86 -67.03 -22.36
N LYS A 134 -42.90 -68.25 -21.81
CA LYS A 134 -43.93 -69.24 -22.13
C LYS A 134 -45.34 -68.86 -21.66
N TRP A 135 -45.49 -68.11 -20.57
CA TRP A 135 -46.79 -67.80 -19.95
C TRP A 135 -47.16 -66.32 -19.97
N PHE A 136 -46.19 -65.43 -20.22
CA PHE A 136 -46.28 -63.97 -20.23
C PHE A 136 -45.32 -63.39 -21.31
N PRO A 137 -45.51 -63.70 -22.60
CA PRO A 137 -44.60 -63.25 -23.67
C PRO A 137 -44.54 -61.72 -23.82
N ASP A 138 -45.55 -61.00 -23.33
CA ASP A 138 -45.67 -59.54 -23.30
C ASP A 138 -44.96 -58.87 -22.11
N TYR A 139 -44.29 -59.64 -21.25
CA TYR A 139 -43.60 -59.14 -20.04
C TYR A 139 -42.66 -57.96 -20.33
N GLY A 140 -41.77 -58.11 -21.31
CA GLY A 140 -40.76 -57.10 -21.64
C GLY A 140 -41.36 -55.79 -22.16
N GLU A 141 -42.46 -55.87 -22.91
CA GLU A 141 -43.20 -54.68 -23.39
C GLU A 141 -43.85 -53.94 -22.23
N VAL A 142 -44.52 -54.67 -21.32
CA VAL A 142 -45.20 -54.09 -20.15
C VAL A 142 -44.20 -53.49 -19.15
N ILE A 143 -43.07 -54.14 -18.89
CA ILE A 143 -41.99 -53.59 -18.06
C ILE A 143 -41.36 -52.36 -18.73
N SER A 144 -41.01 -52.43 -20.02
CA SER A 144 -40.43 -51.27 -20.75
C SER A 144 -41.38 -50.08 -20.80
N GLY A 145 -42.69 -50.31 -21.00
CA GLY A 145 -43.72 -49.27 -20.93
C GLY A 145 -43.85 -48.66 -19.53
N LYS A 146 -43.72 -49.49 -18.48
CA LYS A 146 -43.75 -49.02 -17.09
C LYS A 146 -42.51 -48.19 -16.73
N VAL A 147 -41.33 -48.62 -17.17
CA VAL A 147 -40.05 -47.89 -17.08
C VAL A 147 -40.17 -46.52 -17.76
N LYS A 148 -40.67 -46.45 -19.00
CA LYS A 148 -40.89 -45.21 -19.74
C LYS A 148 -41.84 -44.25 -18.97
N SER A 149 -42.98 -44.76 -18.52
CA SER A 149 -43.97 -43.98 -17.75
C SER A 149 -43.40 -43.39 -16.45
N ILE A 150 -42.51 -44.09 -15.75
CA ILE A 150 -41.84 -43.56 -14.55
C ILE A 150 -40.85 -42.46 -14.93
N LYS A 151 -40.00 -42.66 -15.95
CA LYS A 151 -39.05 -41.65 -16.43
C LYS A 151 -39.75 -40.36 -16.90
N GLU A 152 -40.88 -40.48 -17.60
CA GLU A 152 -41.71 -39.35 -18.02
C GLU A 152 -42.30 -38.60 -16.82
N SER A 153 -42.86 -39.34 -15.85
CA SER A 153 -43.41 -38.76 -14.62
C SER A 153 -42.35 -38.00 -13.81
N ILE A 154 -41.16 -38.58 -13.63
CA ILE A 154 -40.04 -37.91 -12.93
C ILE A 154 -39.58 -36.69 -13.75
N GLY A 155 -39.42 -36.84 -15.06
CA GLY A 155 -38.93 -35.78 -15.96
C GLY A 155 -39.77 -34.51 -15.92
N LEU A 156 -41.10 -34.63 -15.85
CA LEU A 156 -41.99 -33.47 -15.71
C LEU A 156 -41.80 -32.74 -14.37
N GLN A 157 -41.63 -33.48 -13.26
CA GLN A 157 -41.40 -32.89 -11.94
C GLN A 157 -40.00 -32.27 -11.83
N VAL A 158 -39.00 -32.90 -12.44
CA VAL A 158 -37.64 -32.37 -12.62
C VAL A 158 -37.64 -31.05 -13.40
N ASN A 159 -38.35 -30.97 -14.53
CA ASN A 159 -38.43 -29.75 -15.32
C ASN A 159 -39.11 -28.62 -14.53
N SER A 160 -40.24 -28.88 -13.87
CA SER A 160 -40.94 -27.87 -13.06
C SER A 160 -40.10 -27.33 -11.90
N LEU A 161 -39.26 -28.17 -11.26
CA LEU A 161 -38.28 -27.73 -10.27
C LEU A 161 -37.18 -26.87 -10.90
N ASN A 162 -36.64 -27.29 -12.05
CA ASN A 162 -35.60 -26.57 -12.76
C ASN A 162 -36.07 -25.17 -13.21
N ASP A 163 -37.29 -25.07 -13.73
CA ASP A 163 -37.88 -23.80 -14.18
C ASP A 163 -38.06 -22.82 -13.02
N ARG A 164 -38.47 -23.30 -11.83
CA ARG A 164 -38.52 -22.48 -10.60
C ARG A 164 -37.14 -22.06 -10.11
N ILE A 165 -36.11 -22.89 -10.24
CA ILE A 165 -34.72 -22.49 -9.93
C ILE A 165 -34.27 -21.37 -10.89
N LEU A 166 -34.57 -21.48 -12.19
CA LEU A 166 -34.25 -20.46 -13.18
C LEU A 166 -34.99 -19.14 -12.92
N GLU A 167 -36.28 -19.19 -12.57
CA GLU A 167 -37.09 -18.01 -12.23
C GLU A 167 -36.52 -17.24 -11.01
N ILE A 168 -36.19 -17.96 -9.93
CA ILE A 168 -35.58 -17.35 -8.73
C ILE A 168 -34.16 -16.84 -9.03
N THR A 169 -33.40 -17.53 -9.89
CA THR A 169 -32.07 -17.08 -10.34
C THR A 169 -32.15 -15.79 -11.15
N ALA A 170 -33.19 -15.61 -11.96
CA ALA A 170 -33.43 -14.36 -12.68
C ALA A 170 -33.77 -13.21 -11.72
N LYS A 171 -34.72 -13.42 -10.80
CA LYS A 171 -35.12 -12.42 -9.79
C LYS A 171 -33.98 -12.02 -8.85
N THR A 172 -33.11 -12.96 -8.49
CA THR A 172 -31.88 -12.68 -7.72
C THR A 172 -30.91 -11.76 -8.48
N LYS A 173 -30.77 -11.95 -9.80
CA LYS A 173 -29.92 -11.09 -10.67
C LYS A 173 -30.51 -9.69 -10.85
N GLU A 174 -31.83 -9.59 -10.99
CA GLU A 174 -32.55 -8.32 -11.07
C GLU A 174 -32.42 -7.48 -9.78
N ALA A 175 -32.65 -8.10 -8.61
CA ALA A 175 -32.50 -7.43 -7.31
C ALA A 175 -31.05 -6.95 -7.06
N MET A 176 -30.05 -7.76 -7.46
CA MET A 176 -28.64 -7.39 -7.43
C MET A 176 -28.32 -6.19 -8.35
N GLN A 177 -28.89 -6.14 -9.56
CA GLN A 177 -28.69 -5.04 -10.49
C GLN A 177 -29.34 -3.73 -9.98
N LEU A 178 -30.52 -3.81 -9.36
CA LEU A 178 -31.17 -2.66 -8.74
C LEU A 178 -30.33 -2.09 -7.58
N ALA A 179 -29.90 -2.94 -6.64
CA ALA A 179 -29.02 -2.51 -5.54
C ALA A 179 -27.68 -1.91 -6.04
N GLY A 180 -27.11 -2.46 -7.12
CA GLY A 180 -25.92 -1.90 -7.78
C GLY A 180 -26.16 -0.52 -8.41
N THR A 181 -27.37 -0.26 -8.90
CA THR A 181 -27.76 1.03 -9.50
C THR A 181 -27.92 2.10 -8.41
N ASP A 182 -28.61 1.77 -7.32
CA ASP A 182 -28.81 2.69 -6.19
C ASP A 182 -27.50 3.02 -5.47
N ALA A 183 -26.60 2.03 -5.32
CA ALA A 183 -25.24 2.25 -4.80
C ALA A 183 -24.39 3.12 -5.75
N GLY A 184 -24.72 3.16 -7.05
CA GLY A 184 -24.15 4.11 -8.01
C GLY A 184 -24.60 5.54 -7.75
N LYS A 185 -25.93 5.75 -7.61
CA LYS A 185 -26.53 7.06 -7.27
C LYS A 185 -25.98 7.61 -5.95
N ALA A 186 -25.96 6.78 -4.90
CA ALA A 186 -25.46 7.16 -3.58
C ALA A 186 -24.00 7.63 -3.59
N ARG A 187 -23.14 7.05 -4.44
CA ARG A 187 -21.73 7.50 -4.59
C ARG A 187 -21.61 8.88 -5.25
N GLU A 188 -22.51 9.24 -6.16
CA GLU A 188 -22.50 10.57 -6.77
C GLU A 188 -23.01 11.63 -5.78
N LEU A 189 -24.04 11.32 -4.98
CA LEU A 189 -24.46 12.16 -3.84
C LEU A 189 -23.34 12.31 -2.79
N LEU A 190 -22.62 11.23 -2.45
CA LEU A 190 -21.48 11.27 -1.54
C LEU A 190 -20.38 12.22 -2.04
N LYS A 191 -20.10 12.20 -3.35
CA LYS A 191 -19.15 13.10 -4.01
C LYS A 191 -19.61 14.57 -3.91
N GLN A 192 -20.86 14.86 -4.28
CA GLN A 192 -21.42 16.21 -4.18
C GLN A 192 -21.39 16.77 -2.75
N THR A 193 -21.67 15.94 -1.74
CA THR A 193 -21.56 16.32 -0.32
C THR A 193 -20.11 16.62 0.09
N ASN A 194 -19.13 15.82 -0.37
CA ASN A 194 -17.71 16.05 -0.07
C ASN A 194 -17.14 17.29 -0.79
N ASP A 195 -17.60 17.58 -2.01
CA ASP A 195 -17.28 18.84 -2.71
C ASP A 195 -17.81 20.05 -1.91
N LYS A 196 -19.00 19.93 -1.30
CA LYS A 196 -19.58 20.96 -0.42
C LYS A 196 -18.86 21.12 0.93
N ILE A 197 -18.36 20.03 1.52
CA ILE A 197 -17.43 20.11 2.67
C ILE A 197 -16.17 20.91 2.28
N SER A 198 -15.63 20.66 1.09
CA SER A 198 -14.43 21.33 0.60
C SER A 198 -14.66 22.84 0.36
N GLU A 199 -15.82 23.21 -0.19
CA GLU A 199 -16.26 24.62 -0.31
C GLU A 199 -16.33 25.30 1.06
N ALA A 200 -16.99 24.66 2.03
CA ALA A 200 -17.13 25.18 3.39
C ALA A 200 -15.78 25.34 4.10
N GLN A 201 -14.82 24.43 3.88
CA GLN A 201 -13.48 24.52 4.47
C GLN A 201 -12.63 25.68 3.91
N GLU A 202 -12.61 25.92 2.60
CA GLU A 202 -11.87 27.08 2.06
C GLU A 202 -12.55 28.41 2.44
N LYS A 203 -13.90 28.46 2.48
CA LYS A 203 -14.65 29.61 3.02
C LYS A 203 -14.33 29.88 4.48
N THR A 204 -14.27 28.85 5.32
CA THR A 204 -13.84 28.95 6.73
C THR A 204 -12.46 29.60 6.86
N LYS A 205 -11.50 29.24 5.97
CA LYS A 205 -10.15 29.83 5.96
C LYS A 205 -10.17 31.30 5.52
N ALA A 206 -10.95 31.65 4.50
CA ALA A 206 -11.13 33.03 4.05
C ALA A 206 -11.81 33.92 5.11
N ALA A 207 -12.80 33.38 5.81
CA ALA A 207 -13.47 34.01 6.94
C ALA A 207 -12.52 34.20 8.12
N ALA A 208 -11.74 33.18 8.48
CA ALA A 208 -10.74 33.28 9.56
C ALA A 208 -9.67 34.35 9.27
N ALA A 209 -9.16 34.42 8.03
CA ALA A 209 -8.23 35.48 7.62
C ALA A 209 -8.88 36.88 7.74
N THR A 210 -10.11 37.02 7.25
CA THR A 210 -10.88 38.28 7.35
C THR A 210 -11.12 38.70 8.81
N LEU A 211 -11.55 37.77 9.66
CA LEU A 211 -11.81 38.04 11.08
C LEU A 211 -10.52 38.29 11.88
N THR A 212 -9.36 37.82 11.40
CA THR A 212 -8.05 38.16 11.99
C THR A 212 -7.68 39.63 11.77
N GLU A 213 -8.05 40.22 10.62
CA GLU A 213 -7.77 41.63 10.31
C GLU A 213 -8.87 42.59 10.80
N PHE A 214 -10.14 42.16 10.81
CA PHE A 214 -11.30 43.04 11.02
C PHE A 214 -12.23 42.65 12.19
N GLY A 215 -12.09 41.45 12.77
CA GLY A 215 -12.99 40.95 13.82
C GLY A 215 -12.40 40.97 15.24
N THR A 216 -13.26 40.95 16.25
CA THR A 216 -12.86 40.71 17.65
C THR A 216 -12.54 39.23 17.89
N LYS A 217 -11.87 38.91 19.00
CA LYS A 217 -11.62 37.51 19.42
C LYS A 217 -12.90 36.73 19.66
N GLU A 218 -13.96 37.37 20.14
CA GLU A 218 -15.27 36.74 20.35
C GLU A 218 -15.96 36.47 19.01
N GLN A 219 -15.89 37.39 18.05
CA GLN A 219 -16.37 37.16 16.68
C GLN A 219 -15.58 36.02 15.99
N GLN A 220 -14.26 36.00 16.11
CA GLN A 220 -13.41 34.91 15.61
C GLN A 220 -13.87 33.54 16.16
N ALA A 221 -14.13 33.44 17.46
CA ALA A 221 -14.63 32.21 18.09
C ALA A 221 -16.06 31.84 17.65
N GLN A 222 -16.97 32.82 17.60
CA GLN A 222 -18.38 32.63 17.22
C GLN A 222 -18.53 32.15 15.78
N PHE A 223 -17.84 32.80 14.82
CA PHE A 223 -17.87 32.37 13.43
C PHE A 223 -17.18 31.03 13.24
N ALA A 224 -16.01 30.78 13.86
CA ALA A 224 -15.35 29.48 13.77
C ALA A 224 -16.24 28.32 14.27
N ALA A 225 -16.97 28.52 15.37
CA ALA A 225 -17.96 27.54 15.85
C ALA A 225 -19.13 27.34 14.86
N SER A 226 -19.57 28.42 14.19
CA SER A 226 -20.68 28.36 13.22
C SER A 226 -20.28 27.64 11.93
N TYR A 227 -19.10 27.95 11.36
CA TYR A 227 -18.54 27.20 10.21
C TYR A 227 -18.29 25.73 10.56
N SER A 228 -17.76 25.45 11.76
CA SER A 228 -17.55 24.08 12.25
C SER A 228 -18.85 23.28 12.37
N LYS A 229 -19.97 23.93 12.74
CA LYS A 229 -21.29 23.30 12.77
C LYS A 229 -21.75 22.90 11.37
N ILE A 230 -21.66 23.79 10.38
CA ILE A 230 -22.03 23.51 8.97
C ILE A 230 -21.21 22.33 8.42
N ILE A 231 -19.89 22.34 8.64
CA ILE A 231 -19.00 21.23 8.24
C ILE A 231 -19.39 19.91 8.94
N SER A 232 -19.82 19.96 10.21
CA SER A 232 -20.31 18.79 10.95
C SER A 232 -21.66 18.28 10.41
N SER A 233 -22.57 19.17 9.98
CA SER A 233 -23.83 18.77 9.32
C SER A 233 -23.57 17.99 8.04
N TYR A 234 -22.73 18.51 7.13
CA TYR A 234 -22.34 17.79 5.93
C TYR A 234 -21.62 16.47 6.25
N GLY A 235 -20.78 16.43 7.30
CA GLY A 235 -20.13 15.20 7.75
C GLY A 235 -21.13 14.12 8.25
N ALA A 236 -22.22 14.52 8.92
CA ALA A 236 -23.29 13.60 9.30
C ALA A 236 -24.04 13.05 8.07
N LEU A 237 -24.23 13.89 7.04
CA LEU A 237 -24.83 13.49 5.76
C LEU A 237 -23.92 12.50 5.00
N VAL A 238 -22.61 12.75 4.95
CA VAL A 238 -21.59 11.81 4.43
C VAL A 238 -21.72 10.45 5.11
N ASN A 239 -21.66 10.38 6.45
CA ASN A 239 -21.79 9.13 7.20
C ASN A 239 -23.08 8.36 6.86
N THR A 240 -24.19 9.08 6.65
CA THR A 240 -25.50 8.50 6.32
C THR A 240 -25.51 7.88 4.92
N ILE A 241 -24.89 8.55 3.95
CA ILE A 241 -24.77 8.05 2.57
C ILE A 241 -23.78 6.87 2.51
N GLU A 242 -22.66 6.94 3.23
CA GLU A 242 -21.66 5.85 3.28
C GLU A 242 -22.23 4.57 3.90
N GLY A 243 -22.95 4.66 5.03
CA GLY A 243 -23.64 3.49 5.61
C GLY A 243 -24.69 2.89 4.67
N SER A 244 -25.35 3.72 3.86
CA SER A 244 -26.29 3.25 2.83
C SER A 244 -25.57 2.53 1.68
N ILE A 245 -24.40 3.01 1.25
CA ILE A 245 -23.55 2.35 0.24
C ILE A 245 -23.03 1.01 0.76
N GLU A 246 -22.62 0.92 2.04
CA GLU A 246 -22.17 -0.34 2.63
C GLU A 246 -23.31 -1.36 2.70
N GLY A 247 -24.49 -0.97 3.20
CA GLY A 247 -25.66 -1.85 3.27
C GLY A 247 -26.12 -2.38 1.91
N MET A 248 -26.13 -1.52 0.87
CA MET A 248 -26.38 -1.98 -0.50
C MET A 248 -25.27 -2.92 -1.02
N GLY A 249 -24.02 -2.72 -0.61
CA GLY A 249 -22.92 -3.66 -0.85
C GLY A 249 -23.14 -5.03 -0.20
N GLN A 250 -23.69 -5.07 1.01
CA GLN A 250 -24.06 -6.30 1.71
C GLN A 250 -25.22 -7.03 1.00
N ASP A 251 -26.27 -6.31 0.57
CA ASP A 251 -27.35 -6.87 -0.24
C ASP A 251 -26.82 -7.48 -1.56
N ILE A 252 -25.94 -6.76 -2.27
CA ILE A 252 -25.29 -7.26 -3.50
C ILE A 252 -24.49 -8.54 -3.22
N ALA A 253 -23.64 -8.56 -2.19
CA ALA A 253 -22.84 -9.74 -1.83
C ALA A 253 -23.73 -10.94 -1.45
N ARG A 254 -24.83 -10.70 -0.74
CA ARG A 254 -25.84 -11.69 -0.39
C ARG A 254 -26.50 -12.30 -1.63
N TYR A 255 -26.96 -11.48 -2.59
CA TYR A 255 -27.52 -11.99 -3.86
C TYR A 255 -26.47 -12.73 -4.71
N GLN A 256 -25.22 -12.24 -4.76
CA GLN A 256 -24.12 -12.93 -5.44
C GLN A 256 -23.83 -14.31 -4.84
N SER A 257 -23.95 -14.46 -3.52
CA SER A 257 -23.75 -15.75 -2.83
C SER A 257 -24.84 -16.79 -3.15
N LEU A 258 -26.05 -16.36 -3.50
CA LEU A 258 -27.20 -17.23 -3.76
C LEU A 258 -27.17 -17.86 -5.15
N ILE A 259 -26.66 -17.16 -6.16
CA ILE A 259 -26.65 -17.65 -7.56
C ILE A 259 -25.88 -18.99 -7.70
N PRO A 260 -24.64 -19.15 -7.18
CA PRO A 260 -23.93 -20.43 -7.23
C PRO A 260 -24.61 -21.55 -6.44
N GLN A 261 -25.43 -21.21 -5.43
CA GLN A 261 -26.18 -22.21 -4.67
C GLN A 261 -27.40 -22.71 -5.45
N LEU A 262 -28.12 -21.81 -6.12
CA LEU A 262 -29.19 -22.15 -7.07
C LEU A 262 -28.65 -23.00 -8.23
N ASP A 263 -27.53 -22.59 -8.83
CA ASP A 263 -26.84 -23.36 -9.88
C ASP A 263 -26.42 -24.76 -9.37
N ALA A 264 -25.99 -24.90 -8.11
CA ALA A 264 -25.67 -26.18 -7.50
C ALA A 264 -26.90 -27.08 -7.29
N GLN A 265 -28.08 -26.53 -6.95
CA GLN A 265 -29.32 -27.32 -6.91
C GLN A 265 -29.74 -27.78 -8.31
N ALA A 266 -29.63 -26.92 -9.33
CA ALA A 266 -29.86 -27.29 -10.73
C ALA A 266 -28.89 -28.39 -11.19
N GLY A 267 -27.62 -28.31 -10.76
CA GLY A 267 -26.61 -29.35 -10.96
C GLY A 267 -27.05 -30.72 -10.40
N LYS A 268 -27.40 -30.79 -9.11
CA LYS A 268 -27.92 -32.02 -8.48
C LYS A 268 -29.12 -32.58 -9.24
N LEU A 269 -30.05 -31.71 -9.63
CA LEU A 269 -31.30 -32.08 -10.30
C LEU A 269 -31.04 -32.62 -11.72
N LYS A 270 -30.05 -32.06 -12.44
CA LYS A 270 -29.55 -32.54 -13.74
C LYS A 270 -28.81 -33.87 -13.62
N ASP A 271 -27.97 -34.04 -12.60
CA ASP A 271 -27.28 -35.31 -12.35
C ASP A 271 -28.25 -36.42 -11.94
N PHE A 272 -29.24 -36.08 -11.11
CA PHE A 272 -30.35 -36.96 -10.75
C PHE A 272 -31.14 -37.41 -12.00
N ASN A 273 -31.58 -36.48 -12.85
CA ASN A 273 -32.25 -36.82 -14.11
C ASN A 273 -31.35 -37.71 -14.98
N SER A 274 -30.05 -37.39 -15.07
CA SER A 274 -29.06 -38.19 -15.80
C SER A 274 -28.89 -39.62 -15.25
N LYS A 275 -29.16 -39.85 -13.96
CA LYS A 275 -29.29 -41.19 -13.38
C LYS A 275 -30.59 -41.87 -13.83
N VAL A 276 -31.75 -41.22 -13.69
CA VAL A 276 -33.05 -41.85 -14.03
C VAL A 276 -33.17 -42.16 -15.53
N GLN A 277 -32.55 -41.37 -16.42
CA GLN A 277 -32.56 -41.70 -17.85
C GLN A 277 -31.74 -42.96 -18.18
N LYS A 278 -30.62 -43.17 -17.46
CA LYS A 278 -29.74 -44.34 -17.67
C LYS A 278 -30.29 -45.62 -17.08
N GLU A 279 -30.94 -45.55 -15.92
CA GLU A 279 -31.51 -46.73 -15.26
C GLU A 279 -32.54 -47.45 -16.14
N GLN A 280 -32.52 -48.78 -16.18
CA GLN A 280 -33.49 -49.59 -16.93
C GLN A 280 -34.30 -50.52 -16.03
N ASP A 281 -33.85 -50.80 -14.80
CA ASP A 281 -34.66 -51.58 -13.86
C ASP A 281 -35.86 -50.76 -13.35
N VAL A 282 -37.01 -51.41 -13.34
CA VAL A 282 -38.27 -50.85 -12.85
C VAL A 282 -38.32 -50.74 -11.33
N GLN A 283 -37.65 -51.61 -10.56
CA GLN A 283 -37.62 -51.51 -9.09
C GLN A 283 -36.75 -50.33 -8.66
N ALA A 284 -35.54 -50.24 -9.20
CA ALA A 284 -34.63 -49.11 -9.02
C ALA A 284 -35.32 -47.79 -9.38
N LEU A 285 -36.03 -47.70 -10.51
CA LEU A 285 -36.78 -46.49 -10.88
C LEU A 285 -37.93 -46.17 -9.91
N ILE A 286 -38.66 -47.16 -9.40
CA ILE A 286 -39.70 -46.94 -8.38
C ILE A 286 -39.07 -46.45 -7.07
N GLN A 287 -37.96 -47.04 -6.63
CA GLN A 287 -37.24 -46.64 -5.42
C GLN A 287 -36.66 -45.23 -5.57
N ILE A 288 -36.01 -44.94 -6.70
CA ILE A 288 -35.50 -43.60 -7.08
C ILE A 288 -36.62 -42.57 -7.08
N GLN A 289 -37.84 -42.90 -7.54
CA GLN A 289 -38.98 -41.98 -7.48
C GLN A 289 -39.48 -41.78 -6.04
N GLN A 290 -39.61 -42.86 -5.26
CA GLN A 290 -40.25 -42.82 -3.94
C GLN A 290 -39.35 -42.27 -2.83
N THR A 291 -38.03 -42.52 -2.88
CA THR A 291 -37.08 -42.08 -1.86
C THR A 291 -36.19 -40.94 -2.34
N GLU A 292 -35.38 -41.16 -3.39
CA GLU A 292 -34.38 -40.17 -3.83
C GLU A 292 -35.01 -38.89 -4.36
N PHE A 293 -35.99 -38.99 -5.27
CA PHE A 293 -36.68 -37.80 -5.79
C PHE A 293 -37.47 -37.07 -4.71
N THR A 294 -38.15 -37.80 -3.82
CA THR A 294 -38.88 -37.21 -2.69
C THR A 294 -37.95 -36.38 -1.79
N LEU A 295 -36.75 -36.89 -1.51
CA LEU A 295 -35.74 -36.20 -0.70
C LEU A 295 -35.18 -34.98 -1.44
N ILE A 296 -34.76 -35.14 -2.70
CA ILE A 296 -34.20 -34.07 -3.54
C ILE A 296 -35.21 -32.94 -3.77
N ASN A 297 -36.48 -33.28 -4.08
CA ASN A 297 -37.56 -32.31 -4.20
C ASN A 297 -37.75 -31.56 -2.88
N LYS A 298 -37.85 -32.26 -1.74
CA LYS A 298 -38.00 -31.60 -0.43
C LYS A 298 -36.83 -30.64 -0.15
N ASP A 299 -35.59 -31.09 -0.32
CA ASP A 299 -34.39 -30.29 -0.06
C ASP A 299 -34.32 -29.04 -0.95
N ILE A 300 -34.72 -29.16 -2.23
CA ILE A 300 -34.76 -28.04 -3.17
C ILE A 300 -35.92 -27.08 -2.84
N GLN A 301 -37.11 -27.59 -2.48
CA GLN A 301 -38.24 -26.75 -2.06
C GLN A 301 -37.90 -25.95 -0.80
N SER A 302 -37.44 -26.61 0.27
CA SER A 302 -37.07 -25.92 1.51
C SER A 302 -35.87 -24.98 1.34
N PHE A 303 -34.97 -25.24 0.38
CA PHE A 303 -33.95 -24.26 0.00
C PHE A 303 -34.57 -23.03 -0.66
N ILE A 304 -35.46 -23.20 -1.65
CA ILE A 304 -36.14 -22.08 -2.35
C ILE A 304 -37.02 -21.27 -1.39
N GLU A 305 -37.79 -21.93 -0.52
CA GLU A 305 -38.65 -21.31 0.49
C GLU A 305 -37.85 -20.52 1.55
N GLY A 306 -36.58 -20.88 1.77
CA GLY A 306 -35.65 -20.13 2.62
C GLY A 306 -35.05 -18.88 1.97
N ILE A 307 -35.22 -18.65 0.67
CA ILE A 307 -34.68 -17.48 -0.02
C ILE A 307 -35.62 -16.28 0.17
N ASN A 308 -35.34 -15.46 1.19
CA ASN A 308 -35.91 -14.12 1.25
C ASN A 308 -35.21 -13.20 0.22
N LEU A 309 -35.93 -12.74 -0.80
CA LEU A 309 -35.41 -11.80 -1.79
C LEU A 309 -35.49 -10.32 -1.37
N SER A 310 -36.09 -9.96 -0.23
CA SER A 310 -36.12 -8.57 0.24
C SER A 310 -34.71 -8.06 0.53
N ARG A 311 -34.48 -6.78 0.20
CA ARG A 311 -33.28 -6.02 0.59
C ARG A 311 -33.26 -5.79 2.10
N GLY A 312 -32.06 -5.69 2.67
CA GLY A 312 -31.83 -5.18 4.02
C GLY A 312 -31.66 -3.66 4.07
N THR A 313 -31.32 -3.03 2.94
CA THR A 313 -31.05 -1.58 2.87
C THR A 313 -31.86 -0.91 1.76
N GLU A 314 -32.65 0.10 2.14
CA GLU A 314 -33.42 0.93 1.21
C GLU A 314 -32.51 1.81 0.31
N ALA A 315 -33.07 2.40 -0.74
CA ALA A 315 -32.34 3.36 -1.57
C ALA A 315 -32.16 4.69 -0.83
N VAL A 316 -31.05 5.40 -1.10
CA VAL A 316 -30.86 6.78 -0.59
C VAL A 316 -31.92 7.69 -1.23
N ASN A 317 -32.64 8.45 -0.41
CA ASN A 317 -33.59 9.45 -0.89
C ASN A 317 -32.82 10.66 -1.44
N GLU A 318 -32.62 10.68 -2.76
CA GLU A 318 -31.96 11.75 -3.52
C GLU A 318 -32.52 13.13 -3.19
N GLU A 319 -33.85 13.31 -3.27
CA GLU A 319 -34.50 14.60 -3.02
C GLU A 319 -34.25 15.13 -1.60
N LYS A 320 -34.26 14.24 -0.60
CA LYS A 320 -33.96 14.62 0.78
C LYS A 320 -32.50 15.07 0.94
N VAL A 321 -31.56 14.35 0.34
CA VAL A 321 -30.12 14.68 0.40
C VAL A 321 -29.86 16.04 -0.26
N ASP A 322 -30.45 16.30 -1.43
CA ASP A 322 -30.33 17.58 -2.12
C ASP A 322 -30.92 18.75 -1.31
N GLN A 323 -32.03 18.52 -0.60
CA GLN A 323 -32.62 19.51 0.32
C GLN A 323 -31.69 19.83 1.50
N GLU A 324 -31.08 18.82 2.14
CA GLU A 324 -30.13 19.02 3.25
C GLU A 324 -28.83 19.70 2.78
N ILE A 325 -28.27 19.31 1.62
CA ILE A 325 -27.13 19.99 0.99
C ILE A 325 -27.44 21.46 0.73
N LYS A 326 -28.63 21.76 0.17
CA LYS A 326 -29.02 23.13 -0.14
C LYS A 326 -29.15 23.98 1.14
N GLN A 327 -29.80 23.45 2.18
CA GLN A 327 -30.01 24.17 3.44
C GLN A 327 -28.68 24.59 4.09
N GLU A 328 -27.69 23.71 4.12
CA GLU A 328 -26.36 24.02 4.66
C GLU A 328 -25.55 24.93 3.71
N SER A 329 -25.77 24.86 2.39
CA SER A 329 -25.15 25.77 1.41
C SER A 329 -25.71 27.20 1.49
N ASP A 330 -27.01 27.35 1.74
CA ASP A 330 -27.65 28.65 1.96
C ASP A 330 -27.17 29.24 3.31
N SER A 331 -27.13 28.42 4.36
CA SER A 331 -26.61 28.81 5.69
C SER A 331 -25.14 29.26 5.65
N LEU A 332 -24.31 28.58 4.85
CA LEU A 332 -22.92 28.95 4.59
C LEU A 332 -22.80 30.31 3.90
N SER A 333 -23.66 30.58 2.92
CA SER A 333 -23.67 31.87 2.20
C SER A 333 -24.16 33.03 3.06
N GLU A 334 -25.06 32.80 4.03
CA GLU A 334 -25.42 33.82 5.02
C GLU A 334 -24.22 34.15 5.92
N LEU A 335 -23.49 33.12 6.38
CA LEU A 335 -22.34 33.26 7.26
C LEU A 335 -21.15 33.98 6.59
N ASP A 336 -20.92 33.74 5.28
CA ASP A 336 -20.00 34.53 4.45
C ASP A 336 -20.39 36.02 4.46
N GLY A 337 -21.68 36.31 4.26
CA GLY A 337 -22.23 37.67 4.24
C GLY A 337 -22.08 38.41 5.57
N GLN A 338 -22.34 37.74 6.70
CA GLN A 338 -22.13 38.29 8.04
C GLN A 338 -20.66 38.66 8.29
N VAL A 339 -19.70 37.84 7.83
CA VAL A 339 -18.25 38.14 7.94
C VAL A 339 -17.84 39.32 7.04
N ALA A 340 -18.41 39.43 5.84
CA ALA A 340 -18.23 40.59 4.97
C ALA A 340 -18.81 41.88 5.59
N GLU A 341 -19.89 41.78 6.35
CA GLU A 341 -20.46 42.90 7.10
C GLU A 341 -19.54 43.36 8.25
N VAL A 342 -18.94 42.43 9.01
CA VAL A 342 -17.92 42.75 10.03
C VAL A 342 -16.75 43.52 9.43
N LYS A 343 -16.22 43.05 8.29
CA LYS A 343 -15.16 43.75 7.54
C LYS A 343 -15.58 45.16 7.15
N SER A 344 -16.79 45.31 6.61
CA SER A 344 -17.32 46.61 6.16
C SER A 344 -17.51 47.59 7.33
N LYS A 345 -18.03 47.12 8.46
CA LYS A 345 -18.22 47.91 9.69
C LYS A 345 -16.88 48.37 10.28
N GLU A 346 -15.87 47.50 10.37
CA GLU A 346 -14.55 47.89 10.90
C GLU A 346 -13.78 48.80 9.94
N ILE A 347 -13.92 48.64 8.62
CA ILE A 347 -13.38 49.62 7.64
C ILE A 347 -14.04 51.00 7.85
N ALA A 348 -15.38 51.06 7.93
CA ALA A 348 -16.10 52.30 8.18
C ALA A 348 -15.69 52.94 9.51
N ARG A 349 -15.55 52.15 10.59
CA ARG A 349 -15.07 52.64 11.89
C ARG A 349 -13.64 53.17 11.83
N ARG A 350 -12.73 52.51 11.09
CA ARG A 350 -11.35 52.99 10.86
C ARG A 350 -11.32 54.27 10.03
N GLU A 351 -12.21 54.42 9.04
CA GLU A 351 -12.36 55.66 8.28
C GLU A 351 -12.94 56.79 9.12
N GLU A 352 -13.96 56.52 9.93
CA GLU A 352 -14.53 57.54 10.81
C GLU A 352 -13.54 57.92 11.91
N GLU A 353 -12.76 56.98 12.47
CA GLU A 353 -11.67 57.30 13.39
C GLU A 353 -10.57 58.13 12.72
N LYS A 354 -10.24 57.86 11.45
CA LYS A 354 -9.34 58.73 10.65
C LYS A 354 -9.95 60.11 10.42
N ARG A 355 -11.23 60.22 10.05
CA ARG A 355 -11.93 61.51 9.87
C ARG A 355 -11.99 62.29 11.17
N ARG A 356 -12.30 61.62 12.30
CA ARG A 356 -12.32 62.19 13.65
C ARG A 356 -10.93 62.69 14.06
N LYS A 357 -9.86 61.92 13.84
CA LYS A 357 -8.48 62.34 14.10
C LYS A 357 -8.03 63.47 13.17
N ALA A 358 -8.39 63.43 11.89
CA ALA A 358 -8.10 64.50 10.92
C ALA A 358 -8.90 65.77 11.23
N GLU A 359 -10.09 65.67 11.83
CA GLU A 359 -10.92 66.78 12.29
C GLU A 359 -10.44 67.34 13.63
N GLU A 360 -9.96 66.49 14.55
CA GLU A 360 -9.21 66.92 15.75
C GLU A 360 -7.90 67.59 15.36
N GLU A 361 -7.18 67.06 14.37
CA GLU A 361 -5.96 67.64 13.84
C GLU A 361 -6.24 68.91 13.04
N ARG A 362 -7.37 69.02 12.32
CA ARG A 362 -7.83 70.25 11.68
C ARG A 362 -8.18 71.30 12.73
N LYS A 363 -8.99 70.97 13.75
CA LYS A 363 -9.31 71.86 14.87
C LYS A 363 -8.07 72.27 15.67
N ARG A 364 -7.12 71.35 15.85
CA ARG A 364 -5.80 71.67 16.44
C ARG A 364 -5.03 72.60 15.53
N LYS A 365 -4.90 72.32 14.23
CA LYS A 365 -4.23 73.18 13.25
C LYS A 365 -4.93 74.51 13.07
N GLU A 366 -6.23 74.62 13.30
CA GLU A 366 -7.00 75.87 13.27
C GLU A 366 -6.82 76.66 14.56
N ALA A 367 -6.79 76.02 15.73
CA ALA A 367 -6.42 76.69 16.99
C ALA A 367 -4.94 77.10 17.01
N GLU A 368 -4.07 76.27 16.44
CA GLU A 368 -2.64 76.51 16.26
C GLU A 368 -2.39 77.56 15.17
N ALA A 369 -3.19 77.62 14.10
CA ALA A 369 -3.17 78.69 13.09
C ALA A 369 -3.83 79.98 13.56
N GLU A 370 -4.83 79.95 14.44
CA GLU A 370 -5.40 81.14 15.09
C GLU A 370 -4.41 81.74 16.09
N ARG A 371 -3.68 80.89 16.82
CA ARG A 371 -2.51 81.29 17.62
C ARG A 371 -1.38 81.81 16.75
N LEU A 372 -0.99 81.09 15.70
CA LEU A 372 0.04 81.53 14.73
C LEU A 372 -0.40 82.76 13.95
N ARG A 373 -1.69 83.04 13.77
CA ARG A 373 -2.19 84.28 13.18
C ARG A 373 -1.95 85.46 14.12
N LYS A 374 -2.18 85.28 15.43
CA LYS A 374 -1.83 86.26 16.46
C LYS A 374 -0.31 86.45 16.58
N GLU A 375 0.48 85.39 16.42
CA GLU A 375 1.96 85.46 16.40
C GLU A 375 2.52 86.02 15.06
N GLN A 376 1.88 85.78 13.91
CA GLN A 376 2.29 86.27 12.57
C GLN A 376 1.80 87.68 12.25
N GLU A 377 0.72 88.14 12.88
CA GLU A 377 0.35 89.56 12.84
C GLU A 377 1.41 90.41 13.56
N ALA A 378 2.09 89.83 14.57
CA ALA A 378 3.29 90.35 15.20
C ALA A 378 4.62 90.01 14.47
N ALA A 379 4.60 89.10 13.48
CA ALA A 379 5.79 88.62 12.75
C ALA A 379 5.53 88.43 11.24
N LYS A 380 5.45 89.55 10.51
CA LYS A 380 5.17 89.55 9.06
C LYS A 380 6.42 89.20 8.21
N LEU A 381 6.17 88.47 7.11
CA LEU A 381 7.00 88.30 5.89
C LEU A 381 8.14 87.23 5.89
N LYS A 382 7.75 85.97 5.64
CA LYS A 382 8.14 85.10 4.47
C LYS A 382 9.62 84.82 4.11
N PRO A 383 9.95 83.71 3.37
CA PRO A 383 9.20 82.46 3.09
C PRO A 383 10.04 81.14 3.17
N SER A 384 9.42 79.99 2.86
CA SER A 384 9.99 78.73 2.33
C SER A 384 10.97 77.89 3.21
N ASP A 385 10.94 76.54 3.22
CA ASP A 385 9.92 75.62 2.68
C ASP A 385 9.85 74.24 3.39
N LYS A 386 8.83 73.48 2.99
CA LYS A 386 8.27 72.21 3.51
C LYS A 386 9.20 71.05 3.92
N LYS A 387 8.69 70.23 4.87
CA LYS A 387 8.86 68.77 4.91
C LYS A 387 7.81 68.10 4.01
N ASP A 388 8.06 66.87 3.53
CA ASP A 388 7.07 65.77 3.53
C ASP A 388 7.78 64.44 3.20
N GLU A 389 7.47 63.37 3.95
CA GLU A 389 7.92 61.99 3.67
C GLU A 389 6.86 61.00 4.19
N ASP A 390 6.16 60.30 3.29
CA ASP A 390 5.75 58.89 3.39
C ASP A 390 4.72 58.54 2.27
N ILE A 391 5.17 57.78 1.26
CA ILE A 391 4.34 57.15 0.23
C ILE A 391 4.81 55.70 0.03
N GLU A 392 3.83 54.78 0.04
CA GLU A 392 3.81 53.39 -0.46
C GLU A 392 5.04 52.49 -0.23
N ILE A 393 4.79 51.31 0.35
CA ILE A 393 5.71 50.16 0.34
C ILE A 393 4.94 48.92 -0.13
N THR A 394 5.09 48.55 -1.40
CA THR A 394 4.77 47.18 -1.88
C THR A 394 5.57 46.74 -3.13
N ALA A 395 6.53 47.55 -3.62
CA ALA A 395 7.27 47.28 -4.86
C ALA A 395 8.81 47.48 -4.80
N GLU A 396 9.39 47.91 -3.67
CA GLU A 396 10.64 48.69 -3.73
C GLU A 396 11.99 47.96 -3.52
N ASN A 397 12.06 46.75 -2.94
CA ASN A 397 13.34 46.19 -2.43
C ASN A 397 14.17 45.38 -3.47
N SER A 398 14.20 45.78 -4.75
CA SER A 398 15.12 45.22 -5.74
C SER A 398 16.52 45.86 -5.63
N ALA A 399 17.57 45.16 -6.07
CA ALA A 399 18.92 45.74 -6.07
C ALA A 399 18.99 47.02 -6.91
N SER A 400 18.36 47.04 -8.09
CA SER A 400 18.36 48.19 -9.02
C SER A 400 17.60 49.40 -8.47
N SER A 401 16.46 49.20 -7.80
CA SER A 401 15.71 50.28 -7.15
C SER A 401 16.41 50.80 -5.89
N ASN A 402 17.01 49.91 -5.08
CA ASN A 402 17.83 50.31 -3.93
C ASN A 402 19.05 51.13 -4.35
N ILE A 403 19.70 50.74 -5.46
CA ILE A 403 20.77 51.51 -6.10
C ILE A 403 20.24 52.88 -6.57
N ALA A 404 19.08 52.93 -7.22
CA ALA A 404 18.43 54.19 -7.63
C ALA A 404 18.21 55.14 -6.43
N LEU A 405 17.70 54.63 -5.30
CA LEU A 405 17.47 55.38 -4.07
C LEU A 405 18.76 55.93 -3.45
N LEU A 406 19.87 55.17 -3.49
CA LEU A 406 21.18 55.63 -3.01
C LEU A 406 21.74 56.78 -3.85
N ILE A 407 21.63 56.70 -5.18
CA ILE A 407 22.07 57.79 -6.08
C ILE A 407 21.18 59.02 -5.90
N SER A 408 19.86 58.81 -5.72
CA SER A 408 18.92 59.91 -5.46
C SER A 408 19.29 60.64 -4.17
N ASN A 409 19.52 59.89 -3.08
CA ASN A 409 20.01 60.45 -1.82
C ASN A 409 21.35 61.18 -1.98
N TRP A 410 22.30 60.63 -2.77
CA TRP A 410 23.57 61.31 -3.03
C TRP A 410 23.41 62.58 -3.87
N LYS A 411 22.44 62.65 -4.79
CA LYS A 411 22.10 63.88 -5.51
C LYS A 411 21.49 64.95 -4.60
N THR A 412 20.72 64.54 -3.59
CA THR A 412 20.06 65.46 -2.64
C THR A 412 20.99 65.95 -1.52
N HIS A 413 21.97 65.13 -1.10
CA HIS A 413 22.78 65.40 0.10
C HIS A 413 24.30 65.42 -0.12
N GLY A 414 24.79 64.87 -1.22
CA GLY A 414 26.21 64.80 -1.55
C GLY A 414 26.72 66.03 -2.30
N ASP A 415 28.05 66.18 -2.33
CA ASP A 415 28.76 67.29 -2.97
C ASP A 415 29.15 67.02 -4.44
N GLY A 416 28.52 66.02 -5.06
CA GLY A 416 28.80 65.61 -6.45
C GLY A 416 30.12 64.86 -6.66
N ASP A 417 30.99 64.73 -5.65
CA ASP A 417 32.24 63.99 -5.76
C ASP A 417 32.00 62.50 -6.06
N LYS A 418 32.26 62.10 -7.30
CA LYS A 418 32.11 60.72 -7.78
C LYS A 418 32.93 59.71 -6.97
N ARG A 419 33.99 60.12 -6.26
CA ARG A 419 34.74 59.23 -5.34
C ARG A 419 33.90 58.82 -4.14
N LYS A 420 33.16 59.77 -3.57
CA LYS A 420 32.34 59.59 -2.37
C LYS A 420 31.11 58.73 -2.68
N LEU A 421 30.43 59.01 -3.80
CA LEU A 421 29.37 58.14 -4.32
C LEU A 421 29.86 56.70 -4.56
N ALA A 422 31.01 56.53 -5.22
CA ALA A 422 31.60 55.22 -5.46
C ALA A 422 31.90 54.45 -4.15
N TYR A 423 32.36 55.15 -3.12
CA TYR A 423 32.63 54.57 -1.81
C TYR A 423 31.35 54.18 -1.03
N ILE A 424 30.29 54.99 -1.13
CA ILE A 424 28.97 54.63 -0.58
C ILE A 424 28.43 53.36 -1.26
N LEU A 425 28.50 53.29 -2.59
CA LEU A 425 28.03 52.14 -3.36
C LEU A 425 28.80 50.87 -3.00
N ALA A 426 30.13 50.93 -2.97
CA ALA A 426 30.99 49.83 -2.55
C ALA A 426 30.70 49.34 -1.12
N THR A 427 30.38 50.28 -0.22
CA THR A 427 29.96 49.97 1.15
C THR A 427 28.67 49.15 1.14
N VAL A 428 27.61 49.61 0.46
CA VAL A 428 26.32 48.90 0.43
C VAL A 428 26.39 47.60 -0.39
N GLU A 429 27.24 47.52 -1.41
CA GLU A 429 27.55 46.26 -2.12
C GLU A 429 28.15 45.23 -1.17
N GLY A 430 29.15 45.62 -0.36
CA GLY A 430 29.84 44.71 0.56
C GLY A 430 29.05 44.31 1.80
N GLU A 431 28.30 45.24 2.43
CA GLU A 431 27.52 44.94 3.63
C GLU A 431 26.26 44.10 3.31
N CYS A 432 25.57 44.39 2.20
CA CYS A 432 24.26 43.78 1.93
C CYS A 432 23.94 43.42 0.47
N GLY A 433 24.85 43.62 -0.48
CA GLY A 433 24.57 43.33 -1.90
C GLY A 433 23.41 44.17 -2.45
N PHE A 434 23.29 45.43 -2.00
CA PHE A 434 22.18 46.32 -2.33
C PHE A 434 20.77 45.81 -1.97
N ARG A 435 20.62 44.98 -0.93
CA ARG A 435 19.31 44.58 -0.38
C ARG A 435 19.17 45.05 1.06
N SER A 436 18.08 45.76 1.40
CA SER A 436 17.82 46.12 2.79
C SER A 436 17.46 44.86 3.57
N LYS A 437 18.22 44.54 4.63
CA LYS A 437 18.15 43.26 5.36
C LYS A 437 18.40 43.44 6.86
N ALA A 438 17.85 42.53 7.65
CA ALA A 438 18.21 42.32 9.05
C ALA A 438 19.40 41.36 9.17
N GLU A 439 20.20 41.55 10.22
CA GLU A 439 21.16 40.59 10.72
C GLU A 439 20.46 39.31 11.19
N LYS A 440 21.11 38.15 11.04
CA LYS A 440 20.63 36.88 11.61
C LYS A 440 21.50 36.50 12.81
N LYS A 441 20.87 36.09 13.91
CA LYS A 441 21.59 35.60 15.10
C LYS A 441 22.32 34.31 14.77
N GLN A 442 23.61 34.27 15.05
CA GLN A 442 24.34 33.02 15.13
C GLN A 442 23.88 32.30 16.40
N VAL A 443 23.28 31.11 16.25
CA VAL A 443 22.75 30.31 17.38
C VAL A 443 23.55 29.04 17.65
N THR A 444 24.50 28.69 16.78
CA THR A 444 25.43 27.56 16.93
C THR A 444 26.84 27.99 16.58
N ALA A 445 27.86 27.47 17.27
CA ALA A 445 29.26 27.79 16.99
C ALA A 445 30.06 26.52 16.70
N LYS A 446 30.52 26.38 15.46
CA LYS A 446 31.38 25.28 14.98
C LYS A 446 32.82 25.73 14.72
N THR A 447 33.13 27.02 14.89
CA THR A 447 34.47 27.62 14.74
C THR A 447 34.68 28.71 15.79
N GLU A 448 35.93 29.07 16.10
CA GLU A 448 36.23 30.18 17.03
C GLU A 448 35.64 31.51 16.54
N ARG A 449 35.71 31.82 15.23
CA ARG A 449 35.06 32.99 14.63
C ARG A 449 33.54 33.03 14.88
N GLN A 450 32.87 31.87 14.92
CA GLN A 450 31.45 31.79 15.30
C GLN A 450 31.24 31.90 16.81
N LYS A 451 32.10 31.35 17.66
CA LYS A 451 32.03 31.55 19.13
C LYS A 451 32.20 33.04 19.47
N GLU A 452 33.12 33.71 18.80
CA GLU A 452 33.33 35.14 18.89
C GLU A 452 32.12 35.93 18.37
N LEU A 453 31.57 35.59 17.21
CA LEU A 453 30.35 36.23 16.68
C LEU A 453 29.16 36.10 17.66
N ILE A 454 28.94 34.92 18.25
CA ILE A 454 27.91 34.71 19.29
C ILE A 454 28.16 35.60 20.50
N ARG A 455 29.41 35.67 21.00
CA ARG A 455 29.78 36.55 22.12
C ARG A 455 29.52 38.02 21.78
N LEU A 456 29.90 38.46 20.58
CA LEU A 456 29.74 39.85 20.11
C LEU A 456 28.25 40.23 19.97
N GLN A 457 27.45 39.39 19.30
CA GLN A 457 26.01 39.57 19.10
C GLN A 457 25.23 39.58 20.41
N SER A 458 25.57 38.68 21.35
CA SER A 458 24.82 38.53 22.61
C SER A 458 24.84 39.79 23.49
N ARG A 459 25.79 40.71 23.29
CA ARG A 459 25.87 41.99 24.01
C ARG A 459 24.77 43.00 23.63
N TYR A 460 24.18 42.87 22.43
CA TYR A 460 23.14 43.77 21.94
C TYR A 460 21.85 43.06 21.52
N TRP A 461 21.87 41.75 21.26
CA TRP A 461 20.71 41.04 20.70
C TRP A 461 19.44 41.18 21.56
N SER A 462 19.56 41.07 22.88
CA SER A 462 18.46 41.20 23.84
C SER A 462 17.85 42.61 23.89
N SER A 463 18.55 43.63 23.38
CA SER A 463 18.03 45.01 23.34
C SER A 463 17.09 45.29 22.15
N GLY A 464 16.99 44.37 21.18
CA GLY A 464 16.25 44.56 19.92
C GLY A 464 17.00 45.37 18.85
N TYR A 465 18.07 46.09 19.21
CA TYR A 465 18.86 46.95 18.31
C TYR A 465 20.04 46.21 17.65
N TYR A 466 19.79 45.03 17.09
CA TYR A 466 20.74 44.28 16.23
C TYR A 466 20.84 44.89 14.81
N GLY A 467 21.75 44.39 13.98
CA GLY A 467 22.07 44.97 12.67
C GLY A 467 20.86 45.06 11.71
N ARG A 468 20.61 46.24 11.12
CA ARG A 468 19.59 46.44 10.08
C ARG A 468 20.00 47.43 8.99
N GLY A 469 19.36 47.32 7.82
CA GLY A 469 19.48 48.26 6.70
C GLY A 469 20.78 48.12 5.89
N PHE A 470 21.00 49.03 4.95
CA PHE A 470 22.12 48.97 3.99
C PHE A 470 23.53 48.98 4.60
N VAL A 471 23.68 49.46 5.83
CA VAL A 471 24.98 49.56 6.56
C VAL A 471 24.95 48.89 7.93
N GLN A 472 23.97 48.00 8.16
CA GLN A 472 23.83 47.15 9.36
C GLN A 472 23.98 47.91 10.71
N ILE A 473 23.21 48.99 10.90
CA ILE A 473 23.30 49.77 12.15
C ILE A 473 22.86 48.93 13.36
N THR A 474 23.66 49.05 14.43
CA THR A 474 23.58 48.23 15.65
C THR A 474 23.76 49.13 16.89
N TRP A 475 23.17 48.74 18.02
CA TRP A 475 23.08 49.46 19.30
C TRP A 475 22.11 50.64 19.33
N LYS A 476 21.36 50.78 20.45
CA LYS A 476 20.34 51.82 20.68
C LYS A 476 20.81 53.23 20.34
N ALA A 477 22.02 53.60 20.75
CA ALA A 477 22.62 54.92 20.47
C ALA A 477 22.73 55.25 18.96
N ASN A 478 22.92 54.25 18.09
CA ASN A 478 22.94 54.47 16.65
C ASN A 478 21.53 54.49 16.04
N TYR A 479 20.54 53.85 16.67
CA TYR A 479 19.13 54.03 16.31
C TYR A 479 18.59 55.39 16.76
N GLU A 480 19.05 55.92 17.90
CA GLU A 480 18.75 57.28 18.37
C GLU A 480 19.32 58.34 17.42
N LYS A 481 20.59 58.23 17.03
CA LYS A 481 21.16 59.04 15.93
C LYS A 481 20.43 58.85 14.60
N ALA A 482 19.97 57.65 14.27
CA ALA A 482 19.24 57.41 13.02
C ALA A 482 17.86 58.10 13.02
N LYS A 483 17.18 58.12 14.17
CA LYS A 483 15.93 58.88 14.39
C LYS A 483 16.15 60.38 14.23
N GLU A 484 17.25 60.92 14.73
CA GLU A 484 17.66 62.32 14.51
C GLU A 484 17.98 62.59 13.02
N LEU A 485 18.74 61.70 12.38
CA LEU A 485 19.22 61.86 11.00
C LEU A 485 18.11 61.75 9.93
N THR A 486 17.07 60.96 10.20
CA THR A 486 15.95 60.67 9.29
C THR A 486 14.63 61.32 9.68
N GLY A 487 14.42 61.65 10.96
CA GLY A 487 13.11 62.05 11.50
C GLY A 487 12.16 60.88 11.78
N VAL A 488 12.46 59.66 11.30
CA VAL A 488 11.62 58.46 11.49
C VAL A 488 11.89 57.84 12.85
N ASP A 489 10.84 57.50 13.62
CA ASP A 489 11.01 56.86 14.93
C ASP A 489 11.43 55.38 14.84
N VAL A 490 12.70 55.17 14.51
CA VAL A 490 13.37 53.88 14.52
C VAL A 490 13.81 53.43 15.92
N VAL A 491 13.62 54.25 16.96
CA VAL A 491 13.94 53.84 18.34
C VAL A 491 12.78 53.01 18.89
N THR A 492 11.55 53.51 18.76
CA THR A 492 10.33 52.78 19.14
C THR A 492 10.03 51.64 18.16
N TYR A 493 10.37 51.82 16.87
CA TYR A 493 10.07 50.86 15.79
C TYR A 493 11.33 50.49 14.98
N PRO A 494 12.28 49.72 15.53
CA PRO A 494 13.59 49.46 14.91
C PRO A 494 13.52 48.78 13.54
N ASP A 495 12.47 48.01 13.25
CA ASP A 495 12.30 47.39 11.94
C ASP A 495 11.98 48.39 10.81
N LYS A 496 11.62 49.65 11.11
CA LYS A 496 11.51 50.72 10.10
C LYS A 496 12.83 50.99 9.36
N VAL A 497 13.98 50.64 9.94
CA VAL A 497 15.30 50.69 9.29
C VAL A 497 15.39 49.74 8.08
N LEU A 498 14.49 48.76 7.95
CA LEU A 498 14.41 47.88 6.79
C LEU A 498 13.78 48.54 5.56
N SER A 499 13.07 49.67 5.70
CA SER A 499 12.58 50.46 4.56
C SER A 499 13.75 50.93 3.69
N PRO A 500 13.77 50.65 2.37
CA PRO A 500 14.85 51.10 1.47
C PRO A 500 15.08 52.61 1.47
N LYS A 501 14.01 53.42 1.64
CA LYS A 501 14.08 54.88 1.74
C LYS A 501 14.89 55.29 2.99
N VAL A 502 14.47 54.83 4.17
CA VAL A 502 15.14 55.06 5.46
C VAL A 502 16.58 54.54 5.45
N ALA A 503 16.81 53.35 4.88
CA ALA A 503 18.14 52.75 4.75
C ALA A 503 19.08 53.55 3.84
N ALA A 504 18.57 54.12 2.73
CA ALA A 504 19.35 54.99 1.85
C ALA A 504 19.76 56.28 2.55
N THR A 505 18.84 56.92 3.27
CA THR A 505 19.07 58.15 4.04
C THR A 505 20.12 57.93 5.13
N ILE A 506 20.03 56.84 5.89
CA ILE A 506 21.04 56.45 6.90
C ILE A 506 22.40 56.20 6.26
N ALA A 507 22.47 55.45 5.16
CA ALA A 507 23.73 55.12 4.49
C ALA A 507 24.42 56.37 3.93
N VAL A 508 23.70 57.21 3.17
CA VAL A 508 24.27 58.38 2.49
C VAL A 508 24.61 59.49 3.49
N LYS A 509 23.62 60.00 4.24
CA LYS A 509 23.86 61.10 5.19
C LYS A 509 24.78 60.63 6.32
N GLY A 510 24.64 59.40 6.81
CA GLY A 510 25.48 58.88 7.88
C GLY A 510 26.97 58.82 7.53
N MET A 511 27.34 58.56 6.27
CA MET A 511 28.73 58.61 5.80
C MET A 511 29.22 60.04 5.51
N ILE A 512 28.34 60.96 5.12
CA ILE A 512 28.64 62.39 4.96
C ILE A 512 28.89 63.03 6.33
N ASP A 513 27.99 62.77 7.28
CA ASP A 513 28.00 63.35 8.62
C ASP A 513 28.93 62.62 9.60
N GLY A 514 29.34 61.40 9.28
CA GLY A 514 30.21 60.59 10.14
C GLY A 514 29.48 60.02 11.37
N MET A 515 28.17 59.82 11.25
CA MET A 515 27.25 59.35 12.29
C MET A 515 27.80 58.15 13.09
N PHE A 516 28.42 57.19 12.40
CA PHE A 516 28.80 55.90 12.97
C PHE A 516 30.05 56.00 13.87
N THR A 517 31.13 56.60 13.38
CA THR A 517 32.47 56.60 14.02
C THR A 517 33.07 57.99 14.27
N GLY A 518 32.36 59.07 13.89
CA GLY A 518 32.90 60.43 13.82
C GLY A 518 33.81 60.68 12.61
N LYS A 519 33.98 59.72 11.69
CA LYS A 519 34.77 59.89 10.46
C LYS A 519 33.86 60.09 9.26
N LYS A 520 34.08 61.16 8.50
CA LYS A 520 33.27 61.61 7.35
C LYS A 520 33.95 61.25 6.03
N LEU A 521 33.19 61.12 4.94
CA LEU A 521 33.69 60.94 3.57
C LEU A 521 34.76 61.99 3.17
N SER A 522 34.58 63.24 3.60
CA SER A 522 35.52 64.36 3.35
C SER A 522 36.90 64.18 3.99
N HIS A 523 37.04 63.32 5.03
CA HIS A 523 38.33 63.02 5.66
C HIS A 523 39.23 62.09 4.80
N TYR A 524 38.68 61.50 3.73
CA TYR A 524 39.37 60.54 2.86
C TYR A 524 39.30 60.90 1.37
N PHE A 525 38.24 61.62 0.98
CA PHE A 525 38.04 62.12 -0.38
C PHE A 525 37.87 63.64 -0.36
N ASN A 526 38.88 64.35 -0.84
CA ASN A 526 38.89 65.81 -1.04
C ASN A 526 39.95 66.17 -2.07
N ASP A 527 40.19 67.46 -2.30
CA ASP A 527 41.07 67.93 -3.39
C ASP A 527 42.55 67.54 -3.18
N LYS A 528 42.94 67.26 -1.94
CA LYS A 528 44.32 66.90 -1.55
C LYS A 528 44.48 65.41 -1.19
N LYS A 529 43.39 64.64 -1.13
CA LYS A 529 43.38 63.26 -0.61
C LYS A 529 42.37 62.36 -1.31
N THR A 530 42.77 61.14 -1.64
CA THR A 530 41.89 60.07 -2.14
C THR A 530 42.37 58.75 -1.56
N ASP A 531 41.77 58.36 -0.44
CA ASP A 531 42.26 57.32 0.47
C ASP A 531 41.20 56.22 0.65
N TRP A 532 41.06 55.40 -0.39
CA TRP A 532 40.04 54.34 -0.51
C TRP A 532 40.08 53.33 0.64
N VAL A 533 41.27 53.03 1.16
CA VAL A 533 41.48 52.00 2.19
C VAL A 533 41.09 52.53 3.56
N LYS A 534 41.64 53.69 3.99
CA LYS A 534 41.34 54.21 5.33
C LYS A 534 39.92 54.77 5.45
N ALA A 535 39.21 54.98 4.33
CA ALA A 535 37.79 55.31 4.30
C ALA A 535 36.90 54.24 4.97
N ARG A 536 37.37 52.98 5.15
CA ARG A 536 36.64 51.96 5.93
C ARG A 536 36.35 52.39 7.37
N ALA A 537 37.15 53.30 7.92
CA ALA A 537 36.98 53.85 9.26
C ALA A 537 35.74 54.75 9.40
N ILE A 538 35.04 55.08 8.32
CA ILE A 538 33.69 55.69 8.33
C ILE A 538 32.65 54.71 8.91
N ILE A 539 32.83 53.39 8.71
CA ILE A 539 31.85 52.35 9.10
C ILE A 539 32.39 51.44 10.21
N ASN A 540 33.49 50.71 9.97
CA ASN A 540 33.96 49.63 10.86
C ASN A 540 35.50 49.54 10.94
N GLY A 541 36.18 50.67 11.22
CA GLY A 541 37.64 50.68 11.40
C GLY A 541 38.40 50.29 10.14
N SER A 542 39.23 49.24 10.20
CA SER A 542 40.00 48.71 9.06
C SER A 542 39.53 47.33 8.58
N ASP A 543 38.41 46.83 9.09
CA ASP A 543 37.84 45.52 8.76
C ASP A 543 37.49 45.41 7.26
N HIS A 544 38.10 44.46 6.55
CA HIS A 544 37.97 44.29 5.09
C HIS A 544 38.30 45.55 4.24
N ALA A 545 39.14 46.46 4.75
CA ALA A 545 39.37 47.78 4.15
C ALA A 545 39.77 47.76 2.65
N ASP A 546 40.63 46.83 2.23
CA ASP A 546 41.08 46.72 0.84
C ASP A 546 39.97 46.18 -0.10
N ASP A 547 39.13 45.25 0.37
CA ASP A 547 37.98 44.74 -0.40
C ASP A 547 36.97 45.85 -0.71
N PHE A 548 36.72 46.75 0.26
CA PHE A 548 35.87 47.93 0.06
C PHE A 548 36.56 48.99 -0.81
N ALA A 549 37.88 49.16 -0.68
CA ALA A 549 38.66 50.06 -1.51
C ALA A 549 38.63 49.67 -3.00
N ASP A 550 38.77 48.38 -3.32
CA ASP A 550 38.78 47.90 -4.71
C ASP A 550 37.40 47.94 -5.36
N LYS A 551 36.34 47.60 -4.61
CA LYS A 551 34.95 47.86 -5.05
C LYS A 551 34.73 49.34 -5.33
N ALA A 552 35.23 50.23 -4.46
CA ALA A 552 35.08 51.67 -4.62
C ALA A 552 35.84 52.21 -5.85
N LYS A 553 37.07 51.76 -6.11
CA LYS A 553 37.80 52.06 -7.36
C LYS A 553 36.99 51.61 -8.59
N ALA A 554 36.52 50.35 -8.59
CA ALA A 554 35.72 49.80 -9.68
C ALA A 554 34.39 50.55 -9.90
N HIS A 555 33.72 51.00 -8.83
CA HIS A 555 32.56 51.89 -8.95
C HIS A 555 32.93 53.27 -9.52
N TYR A 556 34.04 53.86 -9.07
CA TYR A 556 34.50 55.19 -9.46
C TYR A 556 34.89 55.27 -10.94
N ASP A 557 35.62 54.28 -11.46
CA ASP A 557 36.02 54.27 -12.87
C ASP A 557 34.83 54.10 -13.81
N ARG A 558 33.84 53.28 -13.42
CA ARG A 558 32.55 53.21 -14.14
C ARG A 558 31.82 54.56 -14.13
N LEU A 559 31.90 55.36 -13.05
CA LEU A 559 31.27 56.69 -12.95
C LEU A 559 31.98 57.78 -13.80
N LYS A 560 33.21 57.53 -14.28
CA LYS A 560 33.96 58.43 -15.18
C LYS A 560 33.67 58.23 -16.67
N SER A 561 32.99 57.14 -17.04
CA SER A 561 32.70 56.80 -18.44
C SER A 561 32.01 57.94 -19.20
N LYS A 562 32.25 58.02 -20.53
CA LYS A 562 31.78 59.13 -21.38
C LYS A 562 30.26 59.30 -21.40
N ASP A 563 29.50 58.27 -21.07
CA ASP A 563 28.03 58.23 -21.10
C ASP A 563 27.38 58.94 -19.87
N GLY A 564 28.07 59.96 -19.33
CA GLY A 564 27.61 60.87 -18.27
C GLY A 564 27.32 60.24 -16.90
N GLY A 565 27.54 58.94 -16.73
CA GLY A 565 26.97 58.16 -15.62
C GLY A 565 25.46 57.92 -15.76
N ALA A 566 24.82 58.37 -16.85
CA ALA A 566 23.40 58.15 -17.12
C ALA A 566 23.13 56.74 -17.65
N ALA A 567 24.08 56.16 -18.40
CA ALA A 567 24.03 54.74 -18.77
C ALA A 567 24.21 53.83 -17.54
N TYR A 568 25.06 54.21 -16.58
CA TYR A 568 25.55 53.39 -15.46
C TYR A 568 24.48 52.51 -14.80
N TYR A 569 23.27 53.05 -14.60
CA TYR A 569 22.19 52.40 -13.83
C TYR A 569 21.03 51.85 -14.68
N ARG A 570 21.12 51.95 -16.00
CA ARG A 570 20.45 51.01 -16.93
C ARG A 570 21.35 49.82 -17.24
N ASP A 571 22.67 50.04 -17.22
CA ASP A 571 23.71 49.11 -17.64
C ASP A 571 24.33 48.25 -16.53
N TYR A 572 23.89 48.38 -15.27
CA TYR A 572 24.38 47.58 -14.12
C TYR A 572 23.79 46.16 -14.13
N LEU A 573 23.96 45.50 -15.28
CA LEU A 573 23.65 44.10 -15.55
C LEU A 573 24.44 43.26 -14.56
N ASN A 574 23.76 42.90 -13.47
CA ASN A 574 24.36 42.34 -12.27
C ASN A 574 24.85 40.92 -12.58
N PHE A 575 25.67 40.34 -11.71
CA PHE A 575 26.27 39.05 -12.05
C PHE A 575 25.24 37.91 -12.13
N ALA A 576 24.07 38.06 -11.48
CA ALA A 576 22.93 37.17 -11.64
C ALA A 576 22.28 37.37 -13.01
N ASP A 577 22.08 38.60 -13.51
CA ASP A 577 21.60 38.83 -14.89
C ASP A 577 22.53 38.18 -15.94
N LYS A 578 23.85 38.19 -15.69
CA LYS A 578 24.84 37.47 -16.53
C LYS A 578 24.65 35.97 -16.42
N GLN A 579 24.51 35.43 -15.22
CA GLN A 579 24.19 34.01 -14.99
C GLN A 579 22.86 33.62 -15.66
N THR A 580 21.85 34.50 -15.69
CA THR A 580 20.56 34.28 -16.36
C THR A 580 20.74 34.11 -17.86
N VAL A 581 21.41 35.04 -18.55
CA VAL A 581 21.64 34.89 -20.00
C VAL A 581 22.59 33.72 -20.30
N LEU A 582 23.66 33.53 -19.51
CA LEU A 582 24.54 32.36 -19.63
C LEU A 582 23.79 31.03 -19.43
N LYS A 583 22.75 31.00 -18.58
CA LYS A 583 21.94 29.81 -18.28
C LYS A 583 20.86 29.57 -19.35
N ALA A 584 20.19 30.61 -19.82
CA ALA A 584 19.29 30.56 -20.97
C ALA A 584 20.02 30.09 -22.25
N GLU A 585 21.30 30.44 -22.39
CA GLU A 585 22.18 30.01 -23.47
C GLU A 585 22.78 28.60 -23.28
N GLY A 586 22.42 27.91 -22.20
CA GLY A 586 22.83 26.54 -21.86
C GLY A 586 24.22 26.38 -21.23
N LEU A 587 24.94 27.49 -21.00
CA LEU A 587 26.37 27.50 -20.65
C LEU A 587 26.67 27.61 -19.15
N TYR A 588 25.73 28.11 -18.35
CA TYR A 588 25.85 28.17 -16.89
C TYR A 588 24.74 27.36 -16.19
N THR A 589 25.13 26.24 -15.58
CA THR A 589 24.18 25.32 -14.93
C THR A 589 23.89 25.64 -13.46
N GLY A 590 24.67 26.51 -12.82
CA GLY A 590 24.54 26.86 -11.40
C GLY A 590 23.25 27.62 -11.06
N ILE A 591 23.02 27.84 -9.77
CA ILE A 591 22.00 28.79 -9.30
C ILE A 591 22.40 30.22 -9.64
N ILE A 592 21.38 31.06 -9.90
CA ILE A 592 21.54 32.49 -10.23
C ILE A 592 21.62 33.24 -8.90
N ASP A 593 22.85 33.42 -8.41
CA ASP A 593 23.16 33.90 -7.06
C ASP A 593 23.84 35.28 -7.02
N GLY A 594 24.31 35.78 -8.16
CA GLY A 594 25.05 37.04 -8.25
C GLY A 594 26.55 36.91 -7.93
N VAL A 595 27.10 35.70 -7.84
CA VAL A 595 28.49 35.46 -7.39
C VAL A 595 29.37 34.90 -8.51
N ARG A 596 30.53 35.53 -8.72
CA ARG A 596 31.50 35.14 -9.76
C ARG A 596 32.36 33.95 -9.34
N GLY A 597 31.81 32.75 -9.40
CA GLY A 597 32.52 31.49 -9.12
C GLY A 597 33.25 30.86 -10.33
N PRO A 598 34.00 29.75 -10.12
CA PRO A 598 34.71 29.02 -11.18
C PRO A 598 33.81 28.53 -12.31
N ASN A 599 32.62 28.02 -11.98
CA ASN A 599 31.63 27.59 -12.97
C ASN A 599 31.14 28.77 -13.84
N SER A 600 30.96 29.95 -13.22
CA SER A 600 30.59 31.17 -13.93
C SER A 600 31.72 31.64 -14.86
N ASN A 601 32.98 31.52 -14.44
CA ASN A 601 34.14 31.82 -15.31
C ASN A 601 34.26 30.84 -16.49
N LYS A 602 34.00 29.54 -16.26
CA LYS A 602 33.96 28.53 -17.33
C LYS A 602 32.82 28.80 -18.33
N ALA A 603 31.65 29.20 -17.83
CA ALA A 603 30.51 29.62 -18.66
C ALA A 603 30.80 30.89 -19.47
N ILE A 604 31.41 31.92 -18.86
CA ILE A 604 31.82 33.15 -19.55
C ILE A 604 32.83 32.83 -20.66
N LYS A 605 33.80 31.94 -20.41
CA LYS A 605 34.72 31.51 -21.47
C LYS A 605 33.98 30.78 -22.58
N ALA A 606 33.18 29.76 -22.26
CA ALA A 606 32.41 29.01 -23.26
C ALA A 606 31.44 29.90 -24.06
N PHE A 607 30.90 30.97 -23.47
CA PHE A 607 30.07 31.94 -24.18
C PHE A 607 30.90 32.81 -25.13
N LYS A 608 32.09 33.28 -24.70
CA LYS A 608 33.02 33.98 -25.59
C LYS A 608 33.43 33.11 -26.76
N ASP A 609 33.77 31.86 -26.50
CA ASP A 609 34.16 30.87 -27.51
C ASP A 609 32.97 30.57 -28.46
N LYS A 610 31.73 30.44 -27.95
CA LYS A 610 30.48 30.25 -28.73
C LYS A 610 30.14 31.43 -29.67
N TYR A 611 30.59 32.65 -29.34
CA TYR A 611 30.24 33.88 -30.05
C TYR A 611 31.45 34.64 -30.65
N ASP A 612 32.64 34.03 -30.70
CA ASP A 612 33.94 34.64 -31.10
C ASP A 612 34.24 36.01 -30.44
N LEU A 613 33.98 36.12 -29.13
CA LEU A 613 34.09 37.37 -28.38
C LEU A 613 35.45 37.49 -27.70
N LYS A 614 36.36 38.20 -28.37
CA LYS A 614 37.80 38.28 -28.06
C LYS A 614 38.15 38.82 -26.67
N ASP A 615 37.24 39.52 -25.98
CA ASP A 615 37.47 40.06 -24.65
C ASP A 615 36.19 40.12 -23.76
N GLU A 616 36.33 40.62 -22.53
CA GLU A 616 35.23 40.79 -21.57
C GLU A 616 34.23 41.90 -21.99
N ASN A 617 34.64 42.87 -22.80
CA ASN A 617 33.77 43.98 -23.24
C ASN A 617 32.85 43.54 -24.38
N ALA A 618 33.37 42.80 -25.35
CA ALA A 618 32.60 42.12 -26.39
C ALA A 618 31.58 41.16 -25.78
N PHE A 619 32.00 40.37 -24.77
CA PHE A 619 31.11 39.54 -23.95
C PHE A 619 29.97 40.35 -23.31
N ASN A 620 30.29 41.37 -22.51
CA ASN A 620 29.27 42.18 -21.83
C ASN A 620 28.33 42.89 -22.82
N LYS A 621 28.82 43.30 -23.99
CA LYS A 621 27.99 43.87 -25.07
C LYS A 621 27.02 42.83 -25.64
N LYS A 622 27.49 41.62 -25.97
CA LYS A 622 26.64 40.57 -26.57
C LYS A 622 25.56 40.09 -25.59
N ILE A 623 25.88 39.98 -24.30
CA ILE A 623 24.89 39.68 -23.24
C ILE A 623 23.76 40.72 -23.26
N ARG A 624 24.05 42.03 -23.33
CA ARG A 624 23.04 43.10 -23.41
C ARG A 624 22.16 43.02 -24.65
N GLU A 625 22.73 42.68 -25.82
CA GLU A 625 21.96 42.51 -27.05
C GLU A 625 20.91 41.41 -26.94
N LEU A 626 21.23 40.33 -26.21
CA LEU A 626 20.32 39.20 -25.97
C LEU A 626 19.31 39.49 -24.83
N LEU A 627 19.70 40.25 -23.81
CA LEU A 627 18.84 40.58 -22.66
C LEU A 627 17.79 41.66 -22.98
N HIS A 628 18.00 42.49 -24.01
CA HIS A 628 17.13 43.64 -24.32
C HIS A 628 16.59 43.68 -25.77
N GLY A 629 17.11 42.85 -26.67
CA GLY A 629 16.64 42.76 -28.06
C GLY A 629 17.09 43.91 -28.97
N LYS A 630 17.24 43.62 -30.26
CA LYS A 630 17.53 44.64 -31.30
C LYS A 630 16.26 44.99 -32.08
N LYS A 631 16.02 46.29 -32.28
CA LYS A 631 15.10 46.76 -33.33
C LYS A 631 15.78 46.63 -34.71
N GLU A 632 14.99 46.21 -35.68
CA GLU A 632 15.30 46.16 -37.12
C GLU A 632 15.18 47.57 -37.76
N LYS A 633 15.72 47.92 -38.95
CA LYS A 633 16.34 47.19 -40.07
C LYS A 633 17.52 47.97 -40.69
N ALA A 634 18.43 47.27 -41.37
CA ALA A 634 19.08 47.71 -42.62
C ALA A 634 19.67 46.48 -43.36
N ALA A 635 19.75 46.54 -44.70
CA ALA A 635 20.23 45.49 -45.61
C ALA A 635 21.40 46.04 -46.48
N PRO A 636 22.16 45.26 -47.30
CA PRO A 636 21.83 43.92 -47.84
C PRO A 636 22.97 42.87 -47.96
N LYS A 637 22.55 41.64 -48.32
CA LYS A 637 23.23 40.55 -49.08
C LYS A 637 24.72 40.21 -48.84
N GLU A 638 24.97 38.94 -48.51
CA GLU A 638 25.44 37.97 -49.53
C GLU A 638 25.15 36.51 -49.11
N ASP A 639 25.15 35.58 -50.07
CA ASP A 639 24.54 34.24 -49.93
C ASP A 639 25.45 33.16 -49.33
N LYS A 640 24.88 32.37 -48.40
CA LYS A 640 25.33 31.00 -48.08
C LYS A 640 24.11 30.08 -47.94
N LYS A 641 24.19 28.89 -48.55
CA LYS A 641 23.07 27.93 -48.68
C LYS A 641 22.41 27.65 -47.33
N LYS A 642 21.08 27.77 -47.25
CA LYS A 642 20.30 27.36 -46.08
C LYS A 642 20.45 25.86 -45.84
N THR A 643 20.73 25.48 -44.60
CA THR A 643 20.43 24.15 -44.08
C THR A 643 18.91 23.96 -44.09
N PRO A 644 18.36 22.79 -44.52
CA PRO A 644 16.92 22.57 -44.49
C PRO A 644 16.33 22.75 -43.10
N SER A 645 15.17 23.41 -43.05
CA SER A 645 14.37 23.63 -41.84
C SER A 645 13.82 22.33 -41.24
N ALA A 646 13.25 22.40 -40.03
CA ALA A 646 12.56 21.26 -39.43
C ALA A 646 11.40 20.77 -40.31
N LYS A 647 10.61 21.71 -40.87
CA LYS A 647 9.56 21.44 -41.85
C LYS A 647 10.07 20.63 -43.04
N GLU A 648 11.06 21.15 -43.77
CA GLU A 648 11.58 20.50 -45.00
C GLU A 648 12.16 19.10 -44.72
N LYS A 649 12.63 18.83 -43.50
CA LYS A 649 13.12 17.50 -43.07
C LYS A 649 11.99 16.53 -42.72
N VAL A 650 10.96 16.99 -42.01
CA VAL A 650 9.77 16.18 -41.69
C VAL A 650 9.00 15.83 -42.96
N GLU A 651 8.82 16.80 -43.86
CA GLU A 651 8.19 16.60 -45.17
C GLU A 651 9.00 15.63 -46.06
N ALA A 652 10.34 15.72 -46.05
CA ALA A 652 11.20 14.78 -46.78
C ALA A 652 11.10 13.34 -46.23
N LEU A 653 11.12 13.15 -44.91
CA LEU A 653 10.95 11.83 -44.28
C LEU A 653 9.59 11.21 -44.62
N TYR A 654 8.52 12.02 -44.61
CA TYR A 654 7.19 11.52 -44.97
C TYR A 654 7.06 11.21 -46.47
N ALA A 655 7.74 11.97 -47.33
CA ALA A 655 7.83 11.69 -48.75
C ALA A 655 8.66 10.43 -49.08
N GLN A 656 9.56 9.99 -48.20
CA GLN A 656 10.24 8.69 -48.29
C GLN A 656 9.27 7.55 -47.92
N TYR A 657 8.56 7.70 -46.80
CA TYR A 657 7.53 6.72 -46.38
C TYR A 657 6.43 6.54 -47.45
N LYS A 658 5.92 7.63 -48.04
CA LYS A 658 4.91 7.59 -49.13
C LYS A 658 5.38 6.98 -50.45
N LYS A 659 6.62 6.48 -50.53
CA LYS A 659 7.17 5.73 -51.67
C LYS A 659 7.72 4.36 -51.26
N ASP A 660 7.42 3.91 -50.04
CA ASP A 660 7.96 2.70 -49.43
C ASP A 660 9.51 2.68 -49.31
N GLU A 661 10.17 3.85 -49.34
CA GLU A 661 11.63 3.98 -49.16
C GLU A 661 12.06 3.74 -47.68
N ILE A 662 11.15 3.96 -46.72
CA ILE A 662 11.29 3.65 -45.28
C ILE A 662 9.98 3.11 -44.69
N ASP A 663 10.05 2.20 -43.71
CA ASP A 663 8.86 1.67 -43.03
C ASP A 663 8.32 2.61 -41.93
N MET A 664 7.11 2.34 -41.40
CA MET A 664 6.47 3.18 -40.39
C MET A 664 7.20 3.24 -39.03
N VAL A 665 7.96 2.19 -38.66
CA VAL A 665 8.79 2.18 -37.44
C VAL A 665 10.06 3.02 -37.65
N GLN A 666 10.64 2.98 -38.85
CA GLN A 666 11.74 3.85 -39.25
C GLN A 666 11.30 5.33 -39.34
N LEU A 667 10.11 5.60 -39.91
CA LEU A 667 9.49 6.92 -39.92
C LEU A 667 9.29 7.44 -38.48
N GLY A 668 8.59 6.67 -37.63
CA GLY A 668 8.35 7.05 -36.24
C GLY A 668 9.63 7.39 -35.48
N LYS A 669 10.66 6.53 -35.58
CA LYS A 669 11.99 6.80 -34.98
C LYS A 669 12.66 8.06 -35.53
N SER A 670 12.52 8.32 -36.83
CA SER A 670 13.13 9.48 -37.49
C SER A 670 12.41 10.80 -37.20
N LEU A 671 11.14 10.76 -36.77
CA LEU A 671 10.36 11.95 -36.41
C LEU A 671 10.57 12.43 -34.96
N ILE A 672 11.02 11.55 -34.03
CA ILE A 672 11.31 11.89 -32.62
C ILE A 672 12.10 13.21 -32.44
N PRO A 673 13.18 13.50 -33.19
CA PRO A 673 13.97 14.73 -32.99
C PRO A 673 13.25 16.04 -33.33
N TYR A 674 12.11 15.97 -34.04
CA TYR A 674 11.35 17.14 -34.51
C TYR A 674 10.11 17.43 -33.64
N ALA A 675 9.73 16.51 -32.76
CA ALA A 675 8.49 16.52 -31.98
C ALA A 675 8.38 17.62 -30.90
N SER A 676 9.38 18.49 -30.73
CA SER A 676 9.50 19.43 -29.60
C SER A 676 9.33 20.92 -29.95
N ASN A 677 9.36 21.29 -31.24
CA ASN A 677 9.38 22.68 -31.73
C ASN A 677 8.55 22.79 -33.03
N ASP A 678 8.82 23.72 -33.94
CA ASP A 678 8.12 23.93 -35.24
C ASP A 678 7.94 22.66 -36.12
N GLY A 679 8.71 21.60 -35.87
CA GLY A 679 8.52 20.30 -36.51
C GLY A 679 7.33 19.50 -35.97
N ALA A 680 6.88 19.76 -34.74
CA ALA A 680 5.81 19.02 -34.07
C ALA A 680 4.47 19.18 -34.79
N THR A 681 4.09 20.40 -35.16
CA THR A 681 2.89 20.68 -35.98
C THR A 681 2.93 20.02 -37.35
N HIS A 682 4.13 19.75 -37.89
CA HIS A 682 4.30 18.99 -39.13
C HIS A 682 4.23 17.47 -38.89
N VAL A 683 4.53 16.98 -37.69
CA VAL A 683 4.27 15.59 -37.27
C VAL A 683 2.77 15.38 -36.96
N GLN A 684 2.09 16.37 -36.37
CA GLN A 684 0.63 16.35 -36.17
C GLN A 684 -0.09 16.30 -37.52
N ALA A 685 0.32 17.10 -38.50
CA ALA A 685 -0.21 17.03 -39.87
C ALA A 685 0.02 15.66 -40.56
N ILE A 686 1.06 14.90 -40.18
CA ILE A 686 1.27 13.52 -40.64
C ILE A 686 0.29 12.56 -39.96
N LEU A 687 0.05 12.71 -38.65
CA LEU A 687 -0.98 11.94 -37.93
C LEU A 687 -2.38 12.23 -38.48
N GLU A 688 -2.65 13.45 -38.94
CA GLU A 688 -3.90 13.82 -39.62
C GLU A 688 -4.05 13.15 -40.99
N ASP A 689 -3.03 13.23 -41.85
CA ASP A 689 -3.05 12.67 -43.21
C ASP A 689 -3.01 11.12 -43.23
N LEU A 690 -2.47 10.48 -42.19
CA LEU A 690 -2.60 9.04 -41.95
C LEU A 690 -3.94 8.63 -41.28
N GLY A 691 -4.76 9.62 -40.91
CA GLY A 691 -5.94 9.49 -40.06
C GLY A 691 -5.57 9.47 -38.57
N ARG A 692 -6.09 10.44 -37.78
CA ARG A 692 -5.74 10.63 -36.35
C ARG A 692 -5.89 9.37 -35.47
N THR A 693 -6.76 8.43 -35.85
CA THR A 693 -6.98 7.14 -35.16
C THR A 693 -6.06 5.99 -35.62
N ASN A 694 -5.16 6.24 -36.58
CA ASN A 694 -4.21 5.25 -37.10
C ASN A 694 -2.97 5.17 -36.20
N ASP A 695 -3.17 4.57 -35.04
CA ASP A 695 -2.25 4.56 -33.91
C ASP A 695 -0.91 3.83 -34.13
N ASN A 696 -0.65 3.28 -35.32
CA ASN A 696 0.58 2.57 -35.62
C ASN A 696 1.81 3.51 -35.60
N LEU A 697 1.66 4.76 -36.07
CA LEU A 697 2.73 5.77 -35.95
C LEU A 697 2.90 6.23 -34.50
N ALA A 698 1.80 6.44 -33.77
CA ALA A 698 1.83 6.82 -32.37
C ALA A 698 2.51 5.75 -31.50
N TYR A 699 2.12 4.49 -31.70
CA TYR A 699 2.75 3.31 -31.11
C TYR A 699 4.24 3.26 -31.44
N ALA A 700 4.63 3.43 -32.72
CA ALA A 700 6.02 3.40 -33.14
C ALA A 700 6.88 4.51 -32.51
N MET A 701 6.36 5.73 -32.36
CA MET A 701 7.06 6.81 -31.66
C MET A 701 7.16 6.53 -30.16
N VAL A 702 6.04 6.22 -29.50
CA VAL A 702 5.96 6.12 -28.04
C VAL A 702 6.66 4.85 -27.52
N SER A 703 6.58 3.73 -28.23
CA SER A 703 7.24 2.48 -27.83
C SER A 703 8.77 2.48 -28.04
N ASN A 704 9.32 3.49 -28.73
CA ASN A 704 10.76 3.63 -29.00
C ASN A 704 11.35 4.91 -28.38
N THR A 705 10.62 5.59 -27.49
CA THR A 705 11.03 6.83 -26.82
C THR A 705 10.87 6.70 -25.31
N ASP A 706 11.88 7.10 -24.52
CA ASP A 706 11.82 7.12 -23.05
C ASP A 706 10.98 8.28 -22.50
N ASP A 707 10.45 8.15 -21.27
CA ASP A 707 9.60 9.16 -20.60
C ASP A 707 10.28 10.53 -20.50
N SER A 708 11.60 10.55 -20.33
CA SER A 708 12.41 11.77 -20.25
C SER A 708 12.52 12.52 -21.57
N VAL A 709 12.31 11.84 -22.71
CA VAL A 709 12.32 12.42 -24.06
C VAL A 709 10.88 12.73 -24.51
N LEU A 710 9.91 11.88 -24.16
CA LEU A 710 8.48 12.19 -24.32
C LEU A 710 8.11 13.49 -23.59
N ARG A 711 8.61 13.72 -22.37
CA ARG A 711 8.44 15.00 -21.63
C ARG A 711 9.07 16.24 -22.28
N LEU A 712 9.75 16.09 -23.42
CA LEU A 712 10.28 17.19 -24.23
C LEU A 712 9.51 17.42 -25.53
N PHE A 713 8.51 16.59 -25.85
CA PHE A 713 7.64 16.81 -27.01
C PHE A 713 6.71 18.01 -26.75
N ASN A 714 6.23 18.63 -27.82
CA ASN A 714 5.16 19.61 -27.76
C ASN A 714 3.90 18.97 -27.15
N LYS A 715 3.19 19.70 -26.29
CA LYS A 715 2.03 19.17 -25.54
C LYS A 715 0.90 18.73 -26.47
N ASP A 716 0.57 19.54 -27.47
CA ASP A 716 -0.54 19.27 -28.38
C ASP A 716 -0.27 17.99 -29.20
N LEU A 717 0.98 17.75 -29.59
CA LEU A 717 1.43 16.49 -30.19
C LEU A 717 1.40 15.31 -29.20
N LEU A 718 1.71 15.50 -27.91
CA LEU A 718 1.57 14.43 -26.91
C LEU A 718 0.12 14.05 -26.67
N ASP A 719 -0.79 15.04 -26.64
CA ASP A 719 -2.22 14.80 -26.49
C ASP A 719 -2.77 14.09 -27.74
N ASP A 720 -2.43 14.53 -28.96
CA ASP A 720 -2.75 13.83 -30.22
C ASP A 720 -2.23 12.37 -30.23
N LEU A 721 -1.03 12.12 -29.70
CA LEU A 721 -0.44 10.78 -29.57
C LEU A 721 -1.12 9.92 -28.50
N ALA A 722 -1.69 10.52 -27.46
CA ALA A 722 -2.47 9.82 -26.44
C ALA A 722 -3.85 9.43 -26.99
N ASP A 723 -4.58 10.36 -27.61
CA ASP A 723 -5.90 10.13 -28.20
C ASP A 723 -5.87 9.00 -29.24
N ALA A 724 -4.81 8.94 -30.06
CA ALA A 724 -4.58 7.84 -31.00
C ALA A 724 -4.46 6.47 -30.29
N LEU A 725 -3.80 6.41 -29.14
CA LEU A 725 -3.56 5.18 -28.37
C LEU A 725 -4.68 4.84 -27.36
N ALA A 726 -5.73 5.66 -27.26
CA ALA A 726 -6.79 5.53 -26.27
C ALA A 726 -7.55 4.18 -26.40
N PRO A 727 -7.82 3.46 -25.29
CA PRO A 727 -8.47 2.14 -25.31
C PRO A 727 -9.81 2.10 -26.06
N GLU A 728 -10.62 3.15 -25.91
CA GLU A 728 -11.90 3.37 -26.57
C GLU A 728 -11.82 3.44 -28.10
N ASN A 729 -10.64 3.76 -28.65
CA ASN A 729 -10.41 3.88 -30.09
C ASN A 729 -9.87 2.58 -30.74
N ASN A 730 -9.47 1.54 -29.99
CA ASN A 730 -8.87 0.34 -30.60
C ASN A 730 -9.18 -1.01 -29.90
N TYR A 731 -9.98 -1.84 -30.58
CA TYR A 731 -10.42 -3.17 -30.11
C TYR A 731 -9.37 -4.30 -30.15
N VAL A 732 -8.25 -4.17 -30.88
CA VAL A 732 -7.46 -5.34 -31.34
C VAL A 732 -6.21 -5.65 -30.49
N ASN A 733 -5.74 -4.72 -29.65
CA ASN A 733 -4.52 -4.93 -28.84
C ASN A 733 -4.53 -4.17 -27.49
N ILE A 734 -5.72 -4.11 -26.87
CA ILE A 734 -6.07 -3.20 -25.76
C ILE A 734 -4.99 -3.13 -24.67
N ASP A 735 -4.54 -4.26 -24.10
CA ASP A 735 -3.63 -4.23 -22.94
C ASP A 735 -2.30 -3.53 -23.21
N LYS A 736 -1.66 -3.80 -24.36
CA LYS A 736 -0.36 -3.20 -24.70
C LYS A 736 -0.48 -1.71 -25.02
N LYS A 737 -1.60 -1.30 -25.63
CA LYS A 737 -1.84 0.10 -26.00
C LYS A 737 -2.31 0.93 -24.81
N ARG A 738 -3.18 0.39 -23.95
CA ARG A 738 -3.57 0.97 -22.66
C ARG A 738 -2.38 1.25 -21.74
N ILE A 739 -1.36 0.40 -21.73
CA ILE A 739 -0.11 0.66 -20.99
C ILE A 739 0.64 1.88 -21.54
N LEU A 740 0.68 2.07 -22.87
CA LEU A 740 1.32 3.23 -23.49
C LEU A 740 0.47 4.51 -23.39
N TYR A 741 -0.86 4.39 -23.46
CA TYR A 741 -1.82 5.48 -23.21
C TYR A 741 -1.63 6.06 -21.81
N ASN A 742 -1.83 5.23 -20.76
CA ASN A 742 -1.66 5.64 -19.36
C ASN A 742 -0.28 6.27 -19.09
N ARG A 743 0.76 5.82 -19.80
CA ARG A 743 2.13 6.34 -19.73
C ARG A 743 2.26 7.75 -20.33
N ILE A 744 1.53 8.08 -21.40
CA ILE A 744 1.49 9.45 -21.94
C ILE A 744 0.60 10.35 -21.06
N THR A 745 -0.54 9.86 -20.57
CA THR A 745 -1.42 10.64 -19.68
C THR A 745 -0.67 11.07 -18.41
N ALA A 746 0.09 10.15 -17.79
CA ALA A 746 0.98 10.44 -16.66
C ALA A 746 2.21 11.31 -17.02
N ILE A 747 2.38 11.67 -18.29
CA ILE A 747 3.38 12.62 -18.82
C ILE A 747 2.76 14.00 -19.07
N THR A 748 1.53 14.08 -19.56
CA THR A 748 0.83 15.34 -19.89
C THR A 748 0.00 15.94 -18.75
N GLU A 749 -0.28 15.18 -17.68
CA GLU A 749 -0.91 15.71 -16.46
C GLU A 749 -0.11 16.91 -15.87
N PRO A 750 -0.77 18.05 -15.57
CA PRO A 750 -0.12 19.19 -14.96
C PRO A 750 0.23 18.91 -13.49
N ALA A 751 1.47 19.21 -13.11
CA ALA A 751 1.91 19.10 -11.71
C ALA A 751 1.08 20.04 -10.81
N LYS A 752 0.30 19.48 -9.89
CA LYS A 752 -0.42 20.25 -8.86
C LYS A 752 0.58 20.98 -7.96
N GLU A 753 0.35 22.26 -7.72
CA GLU A 753 1.20 23.08 -6.85
C GLU A 753 1.12 22.63 -5.38
N GLU A 754 2.27 22.51 -4.72
CA GLU A 754 2.36 22.22 -3.29
C GLU A 754 1.95 23.44 -2.45
N LYS A 755 0.68 23.51 -2.04
CA LYS A 755 0.27 24.36 -0.90
C LYS A 755 1.02 23.85 0.34
N THR A 756 1.95 24.65 0.88
CA THR A 756 2.79 24.24 2.01
C THR A 756 2.01 24.20 3.33
N THR A 757 1.45 23.04 3.66
CA THR A 757 1.35 22.56 5.04
C THR A 757 2.55 21.66 5.35
N GLU A 758 2.88 21.47 6.63
CA GLU A 758 4.04 20.66 7.04
C GLU A 758 3.87 19.18 6.61
N PRO A 759 4.95 18.48 6.25
CA PRO A 759 4.84 17.27 5.44
C PRO A 759 4.48 16.01 6.25
N GLU A 760 3.32 15.42 5.94
CA GLU A 760 3.08 14.00 6.21
C GLU A 760 3.79 13.13 5.15
N GLU A 761 4.53 12.12 5.61
CA GLU A 761 5.47 11.36 4.77
C GLU A 761 4.78 10.29 3.91
N THR A 762 4.19 10.68 2.77
CA THR A 762 3.87 9.72 1.67
C THR A 762 5.16 9.08 1.17
N THR A 763 5.44 7.88 1.67
CA THR A 763 6.79 7.36 1.73
C THR A 763 7.19 6.72 0.40
N LYS A 764 8.03 7.40 -0.39
CA LYS A 764 8.86 6.70 -1.38
C LYS A 764 9.77 5.72 -0.64
N VAL A 765 9.41 4.44 -0.69
CA VAL A 765 10.18 3.34 -0.09
C VAL A 765 11.62 3.40 -0.57
N THR A 766 12.49 3.87 0.31
CA THR A 766 13.92 3.98 0.04
C THR A 766 14.54 2.62 0.32
N LYS A 767 14.78 1.84 -0.75
CA LYS A 767 15.36 0.50 -0.62
C LYS A 767 16.72 0.58 0.08
N LEU A 768 16.81 -0.09 1.24
CA LEU A 768 18.04 -0.24 2.01
C LEU A 768 19.10 -0.97 1.18
N SER A 769 20.36 -0.57 1.32
CA SER A 769 21.48 -1.28 0.68
C SER A 769 21.59 -2.72 1.18
N ALA A 770 21.98 -3.65 0.30
CA ALA A 770 22.16 -5.06 0.65
C ALA A 770 23.19 -5.20 1.78
N ASN A 771 22.70 -5.51 2.99
CA ASN A 771 23.49 -5.43 4.21
C ASN A 771 24.46 -6.61 4.33
N LYS A 772 25.74 -6.32 4.60
CA LYS A 772 26.70 -7.27 5.18
C LYS A 772 27.86 -6.51 5.82
N ILE A 773 27.86 -6.41 7.15
CA ILE A 773 28.89 -5.65 7.87
C ILE A 773 30.29 -6.25 7.70
N SER A 774 31.30 -5.42 7.50
CA SER A 774 32.67 -5.88 7.27
C SER A 774 33.40 -6.32 8.54
N ALA A 775 32.98 -5.81 9.70
CA ALA A 775 33.39 -6.20 11.05
C ALA A 775 32.25 -5.95 12.06
N SER A 776 32.47 -6.20 13.36
CA SER A 776 31.43 -6.03 14.40
C SER A 776 31.09 -4.56 14.67
N VAL A 777 29.85 -4.30 15.11
CA VAL A 777 29.29 -2.95 15.34
C VAL A 777 28.58 -2.89 16.70
N GLY A 778 28.78 -1.82 17.46
CA GLY A 778 28.18 -1.61 18.77
C GLY A 778 29.20 -1.71 19.92
N LYS A 779 28.74 -2.13 21.11
CA LYS A 779 29.51 -2.09 22.35
C LYS A 779 30.70 -3.07 22.30
N GLY A 780 31.93 -2.56 22.38
CA GLY A 780 33.15 -3.34 22.19
C GLY A 780 33.34 -3.83 20.75
N GLY A 781 32.62 -3.24 19.80
CA GLY A 781 32.67 -3.57 18.38
C GLY A 781 33.92 -3.03 17.68
N THR A 782 34.15 -3.50 16.45
CA THR A 782 35.20 -2.94 15.57
C THR A 782 34.78 -1.58 15.00
N ASN A 783 33.46 -1.30 14.97
CA ASN A 783 32.87 0.03 14.81
C ASN A 783 33.40 0.84 13.62
N LYS A 784 33.63 0.19 12.47
CA LYS A 784 34.04 0.88 11.24
C LYS A 784 32.91 1.77 10.74
N ALA A 785 33.20 3.03 10.41
CA ALA A 785 32.21 4.04 10.09
C ALA A 785 31.13 3.59 9.08
N LYS A 786 31.50 2.93 7.98
CA LYS A 786 30.55 2.36 7.01
C LYS A 786 29.63 1.28 7.59
N ASP A 787 30.16 0.41 8.45
CA ASP A 787 29.43 -0.72 9.02
C ASP A 787 28.43 -0.17 10.07
N VAL A 788 28.84 0.84 10.83
CA VAL A 788 27.99 1.61 11.73
C VAL A 788 26.88 2.36 10.96
N GLN A 789 27.19 3.01 9.83
CA GLN A 789 26.19 3.71 8.99
C GLN A 789 25.11 2.76 8.45
N LEU A 790 25.48 1.54 8.03
CA LEU A 790 24.53 0.52 7.59
C LEU A 790 23.55 0.13 8.72
N ILE A 791 24.09 -0.12 9.92
CA ILE A 791 23.29 -0.45 11.11
C ILE A 791 22.42 0.73 11.55
N GLN A 792 22.95 1.95 11.58
CA GLN A 792 22.17 3.16 11.89
C GLN A 792 21.03 3.38 10.89
N SER A 793 21.28 3.17 9.59
CA SER A 793 20.25 3.28 8.55
C SER A 793 19.12 2.28 8.77
N PHE A 794 19.45 1.02 9.07
CA PHE A 794 18.47 0.00 9.44
C PHE A 794 17.66 0.38 10.69
N LEU A 795 18.34 0.79 11.77
CA LEU A 795 17.68 1.14 13.04
C LEU A 795 16.75 2.36 12.90
N VAL A 796 17.08 3.32 12.03
CA VAL A 796 16.19 4.43 11.67
C VAL A 796 14.98 3.95 10.86
N THR A 797 15.18 3.11 9.84
CA THR A 797 14.09 2.58 9.00
C THR A 797 13.07 1.76 9.80
N PHE A 798 13.50 1.10 10.87
CA PHE A 798 12.64 0.35 11.79
C PHE A 798 12.29 1.10 13.10
N GLY A 799 12.61 2.40 13.19
CA GLY A 799 12.20 3.27 14.30
C GLY A 799 12.85 2.98 15.66
N TYR A 800 13.92 2.17 15.71
CA TYR A 800 14.72 1.92 16.92
C TYR A 800 15.75 3.04 17.19
N LEU A 801 16.12 3.83 16.17
CA LEU A 801 16.99 5.01 16.29
C LEU A 801 16.30 6.22 15.66
N SER A 802 16.44 7.41 16.24
CA SER A 802 15.88 8.63 15.65
C SER A 802 16.63 9.06 14.38
N LYS A 803 15.88 9.49 13.34
CA LYS A 803 16.45 10.14 12.14
C LYS A 803 17.21 11.45 12.45
N SER A 804 17.08 12.00 13.67
CA SER A 804 17.82 13.15 14.19
C SER A 804 18.98 12.81 15.14
N CYS A 805 19.36 11.54 15.28
CA CYS A 805 20.46 11.15 16.16
C CYS A 805 21.81 11.74 15.68
N SER A 806 22.46 12.54 16.53
CA SER A 806 23.72 13.23 16.23
C SER A 806 24.90 12.29 15.92
N GLU A 807 24.83 11.03 16.37
CA GLU A 807 25.80 10.00 16.06
C GLU A 807 25.78 9.63 14.57
N ILE A 808 24.64 9.77 13.88
CA ILE A 808 24.51 9.46 12.46
C ILE A 808 25.37 10.44 11.63
N ASP A 809 25.19 11.75 11.85
CA ASP A 809 26.00 12.78 11.17
C ASP A 809 27.48 12.67 11.57
N THR A 810 27.77 12.36 12.83
CA THR A 810 29.13 12.18 13.34
C THR A 810 29.85 11.04 12.61
N VAL A 811 29.20 9.88 12.47
CA VAL A 811 29.78 8.70 11.80
C VAL A 811 29.81 8.87 10.28
N LYS A 812 28.79 9.49 9.68
CA LYS A 812 28.70 9.79 8.24
C LYS A 812 29.80 10.74 7.77
N GLY A 813 30.27 11.64 8.65
CA GLY A 813 31.37 12.55 8.38
C GLY A 813 32.78 11.92 8.41
N LEU A 814 32.94 10.66 8.81
CA LEU A 814 34.26 10.03 8.96
C LEU A 814 34.82 9.50 7.65
N VAL A 815 36.02 9.96 7.31
CA VAL A 815 36.80 9.53 6.15
C VAL A 815 38.21 9.13 6.62
N PRO A 816 38.79 8.01 6.17
CA PRO A 816 38.20 7.00 5.29
C PRO A 816 37.07 6.22 5.95
N GLN A 817 36.19 5.62 5.15
CA GLN A 817 35.00 4.88 5.62
C GLN A 817 35.31 3.56 6.40
N ASN A 818 36.59 3.24 6.59
CA ASN A 818 37.06 2.17 7.48
C ASN A 818 37.48 2.68 8.88
N THR A 819 37.42 3.99 9.16
CA THR A 819 37.78 4.58 10.47
C THR A 819 36.95 3.95 11.59
N VAL A 820 37.62 3.61 12.69
CA VAL A 820 37.00 3.06 13.90
C VAL A 820 36.37 4.18 14.72
N VAL A 821 35.10 4.00 15.07
CA VAL A 821 34.34 4.86 15.98
C VAL A 821 34.41 4.27 17.39
N LYS A 822 34.57 5.08 18.43
CA LYS A 822 34.60 4.57 19.80
C LYS A 822 33.20 4.37 20.38
N ASP A 823 33.06 3.47 21.35
CA ASP A 823 31.82 3.19 22.08
C ASP A 823 31.17 4.46 22.66
N GLU A 824 31.96 5.41 23.18
CA GLU A 824 31.41 6.64 23.78
C GLU A 824 30.72 7.54 22.75
N GLN A 825 31.07 7.39 21.47
CA GLN A 825 30.49 8.11 20.33
C GLN A 825 29.28 7.40 19.71
N LEU A 826 28.90 6.23 20.27
CA LEU A 826 27.82 5.36 19.80
C LEU A 826 26.82 5.03 20.93
N THR A 827 26.65 5.90 21.91
CA THR A 827 25.83 5.64 23.11
C THR A 827 24.36 5.36 22.75
N GLU A 828 23.75 6.20 21.92
CA GLU A 828 22.36 6.03 21.47
C GLU A 828 22.25 4.94 20.39
N THR A 829 23.25 4.78 19.52
CA THR A 829 23.32 3.67 18.55
C THR A 829 23.38 2.32 19.26
N ILE A 830 24.22 2.17 20.30
CA ILE A 830 24.33 0.98 21.15
C ILE A 830 23.02 0.72 21.89
N LYS A 831 22.36 1.76 22.41
CA LYS A 831 21.04 1.65 23.05
C LYS A 831 19.96 1.20 22.07
N ALA A 832 19.94 1.72 20.85
CA ALA A 832 19.06 1.27 19.77
C ALA A 832 19.35 -0.17 19.31
N ILE A 833 20.63 -0.58 19.26
CA ILE A 833 21.01 -1.98 19.03
C ILE A 833 20.44 -2.88 20.14
N LYS A 834 20.50 -2.47 21.41
CA LYS A 834 19.91 -3.23 22.53
C LYS A 834 18.39 -3.32 22.46
N GLU A 835 17.73 -2.23 22.10
CA GLU A 835 16.28 -2.20 21.91
C GLU A 835 15.86 -3.12 20.76
N TYR A 836 16.59 -3.10 19.64
CA TYR A 836 16.40 -4.07 18.56
C TYR A 836 16.69 -5.50 19.02
N GLN A 837 17.81 -5.77 19.70
CA GLN A 837 18.15 -7.10 20.25
C GLN A 837 17.04 -7.65 21.18
N LYS A 838 16.33 -6.78 21.92
CA LYS A 838 15.26 -7.17 22.84
C LYS A 838 13.88 -7.30 22.17
N TYR A 839 13.53 -6.41 21.24
CA TYR A 839 12.17 -6.28 20.70
C TYR A 839 12.07 -6.41 19.17
N GLY A 840 13.07 -6.96 18.49
CA GLY A 840 13.09 -6.98 17.02
C GLY A 840 14.05 -7.96 16.34
N ALA A 841 15.17 -8.30 16.98
CA ALA A 841 16.09 -9.32 16.50
C ALA A 841 15.52 -10.72 16.75
N THR A 842 15.93 -11.69 15.95
CA THR A 842 15.56 -13.09 16.16
C THR A 842 16.23 -13.65 17.42
N ALA A 843 15.49 -13.72 18.52
CA ALA A 843 15.92 -14.44 19.71
C ALA A 843 16.29 -15.89 19.37
N SER A 844 17.34 -16.38 20.03
CA SER A 844 17.75 -17.78 20.01
C SER A 844 17.81 -18.28 21.44
N TYR A 845 17.10 -19.37 21.73
CA TYR A 845 17.10 -19.97 23.06
C TYR A 845 18.34 -20.84 23.27
N SER A 846 19.16 -20.48 24.26
CA SER A 846 20.35 -21.24 24.64
C SER A 846 19.94 -22.44 25.51
N LYS A 847 19.78 -23.63 24.90
CA LYS A 847 19.53 -24.89 25.64
C LYS A 847 20.59 -25.15 26.72
N THR A 848 21.84 -24.77 26.45
CA THR A 848 22.99 -25.02 27.33
C THR A 848 23.01 -24.11 28.57
N GLU A 849 22.51 -22.89 28.45
CA GLU A 849 22.51 -21.89 29.54
C GLU A 849 21.13 -21.71 30.21
N GLN A 850 20.10 -22.39 29.69
CA GLN A 850 18.69 -22.28 30.07
C GLN A 850 18.15 -20.83 30.08
N LYS A 851 18.68 -19.98 29.20
CA LYS A 851 18.31 -18.57 29.08
C LYS A 851 17.83 -18.25 27.68
N SER A 852 16.70 -17.55 27.60
CA SER A 852 16.38 -16.68 26.47
C SER A 852 17.47 -15.61 26.35
N VAL A 853 18.11 -15.48 25.19
CA VAL A 853 19.21 -14.53 24.98
C VAL A 853 18.65 -13.11 24.74
N TYR A 854 17.91 -12.58 25.72
CA TYR A 854 17.61 -11.15 25.88
C TYR A 854 18.83 -10.36 26.38
N GLN A 855 20.05 -10.82 26.07
CA GLN A 855 21.26 -10.06 26.34
C GLN A 855 21.37 -8.96 25.29
N GLY A 856 20.69 -7.84 25.57
CA GLY A 856 21.02 -6.54 25.00
C GLY A 856 22.40 -6.09 25.49
N ASP A 857 23.45 -6.78 25.05
CA ASP A 857 24.84 -6.38 25.24
C ASP A 857 25.15 -5.09 24.46
N GLY A 858 24.45 -4.89 23.34
CA GLY A 858 24.61 -3.80 22.41
C GLY A 858 25.62 -4.08 21.30
N LEU A 859 25.98 -5.34 21.05
CA LEU A 859 27.01 -5.77 20.10
C LEU A 859 26.44 -6.64 18.97
N ILE A 860 26.61 -6.16 17.75
CA ILE A 860 26.35 -6.91 16.52
C ILE A 860 27.66 -7.55 16.05
N SER A 861 27.81 -8.84 16.35
CA SER A 861 28.88 -9.65 15.77
C SER A 861 28.59 -9.97 14.30
N LYS A 862 29.58 -9.78 13.42
CA LYS A 862 29.51 -10.12 12.01
C LYS A 862 29.24 -11.61 11.81
N GLY A 863 28.19 -11.95 11.06
CA GLY A 863 27.71 -13.32 10.89
C GLY A 863 27.03 -13.92 12.13
N GLY A 864 26.83 -13.13 13.19
CA GLY A 864 26.03 -13.51 14.35
C GLY A 864 24.54 -13.26 14.14
N ASN A 865 23.72 -13.74 15.08
CA ASN A 865 22.26 -13.80 14.92
C ASN A 865 21.62 -12.41 14.67
N THR A 866 22.11 -11.35 15.32
CA THR A 866 21.60 -9.98 15.10
C THR A 866 21.93 -9.46 13.69
N ASP A 867 23.10 -9.79 13.13
CA ASP A 867 23.50 -9.41 11.77
C ASP A 867 22.64 -10.17 10.73
N ALA A 868 22.44 -11.48 10.92
CA ALA A 868 21.56 -12.29 10.07
C ALA A 868 20.09 -11.81 10.13
N SER A 869 19.59 -11.47 11.31
CA SER A 869 18.23 -10.93 11.52
C SER A 869 18.04 -9.59 10.81
N ILE A 870 19.04 -8.69 10.86
CA ILE A 870 19.04 -7.43 10.11
C ILE A 870 19.03 -7.68 8.60
N GLN A 871 19.81 -8.65 8.11
CA GLN A 871 19.85 -9.00 6.69
C GLN A 871 18.49 -9.53 6.19
N SER A 872 17.85 -10.42 6.94
CA SER A 872 16.47 -10.88 6.68
C SER A 872 15.47 -9.71 6.65
N MET A 873 15.44 -8.89 7.70
CA MET A 873 14.50 -7.76 7.77
C MET A 873 14.74 -6.71 6.68
N THR A 874 15.98 -6.59 6.18
CA THR A 874 16.32 -5.78 5.01
C THR A 874 15.71 -6.37 3.71
N LYS A 875 15.82 -7.69 3.49
CA LYS A 875 15.18 -8.41 2.36
C LYS A 875 13.66 -8.20 2.38
N VAL A 876 13.03 -8.37 3.53
CA VAL A 876 11.58 -8.18 3.72
C VAL A 876 11.17 -6.73 3.44
N HIS A 877 11.82 -5.74 4.08
CA HIS A 877 11.45 -4.33 3.88
C HIS A 877 11.52 -3.93 2.40
N ASN A 878 12.64 -4.23 1.72
CA ASN A 878 12.86 -3.87 0.32
C ASN A 878 11.89 -4.51 -0.68
N SER A 879 11.15 -5.54 -0.25
CA SER A 879 10.23 -6.33 -1.06
C SER A 879 8.76 -6.06 -0.73
N TYR A 880 8.43 -5.71 0.52
CA TYR A 880 7.04 -5.65 1.00
C TYR A 880 6.62 -4.32 1.65
N SER A 881 7.51 -3.37 1.95
CA SER A 881 7.07 -2.13 2.64
C SER A 881 6.18 -1.23 1.76
N GLY A 882 6.32 -1.33 0.43
CA GLY A 882 5.49 -0.64 -0.56
C GLY A 882 4.28 -1.45 -1.07
N GLU A 883 4.01 -2.65 -0.52
CA GLU A 883 2.79 -3.39 -0.83
C GLU A 883 1.60 -2.76 -0.09
N GLU A 884 0.48 -2.53 -0.77
CA GLU A 884 -0.76 -2.12 -0.11
C GLU A 884 -1.43 -3.28 0.65
N PRO A 885 -2.31 -3.03 1.63
CA PRO A 885 -3.11 -4.06 2.28
C PRO A 885 -3.89 -4.92 1.27
N LEU A 886 -4.04 -6.22 1.56
CA LEU A 886 -4.85 -7.12 0.74
C LEU A 886 -6.32 -6.97 1.13
N GLU A 887 -7.06 -6.13 0.43
CA GLU A 887 -8.50 -5.91 0.61
C GLU A 887 -9.35 -6.93 -0.16
N LYS A 888 -8.93 -8.20 -0.17
CA LYS A 888 -9.64 -9.28 -0.84
C LYS A 888 -9.47 -10.59 -0.06
N GLU A 889 -10.52 -11.40 -0.03
CA GLU A 889 -10.44 -12.75 0.49
C GLU A 889 -9.51 -13.63 -0.37
N VAL A 890 -8.66 -14.41 0.30
CA VAL A 890 -7.76 -15.40 -0.30
C VAL A 890 -7.84 -16.66 0.53
N THR A 891 -8.16 -17.78 -0.12
CA THR A 891 -8.06 -19.13 0.44
C THR A 891 -7.12 -19.93 -0.45
N LEU A 892 -5.95 -20.30 0.07
CA LEU A 892 -4.90 -20.94 -0.74
C LEU A 892 -5.25 -22.36 -1.17
N LEU A 893 -5.81 -23.12 -0.24
CA LEU A 893 -6.35 -24.47 -0.42
C LEU A 893 -7.62 -24.56 0.42
N LYS A 894 -8.61 -25.36 -0.01
CA LYS A 894 -9.82 -25.59 0.78
C LYS A 894 -9.45 -26.21 2.13
N ASP A 895 -10.24 -25.92 3.16
CA ASP A 895 -10.08 -26.47 4.50
C ASP A 895 -9.94 -28.01 4.48
N SER A 896 -10.73 -28.71 3.64
CA SER A 896 -10.62 -30.16 3.45
C SER A 896 -9.32 -30.63 2.79
N GLN A 897 -8.64 -29.79 2.00
CA GLN A 897 -7.35 -30.09 1.39
C GLN A 897 -6.22 -29.97 2.41
N TRP A 898 -6.17 -28.87 3.18
CA TRP A 898 -5.24 -28.74 4.32
C TRP A 898 -5.39 -29.92 5.29
N VAL A 899 -6.63 -30.26 5.63
CA VAL A 899 -6.98 -31.43 6.48
C VAL A 899 -6.66 -32.76 5.79
N SER A 900 -6.59 -32.86 4.46
CA SER A 900 -6.14 -34.10 3.79
C SER A 900 -4.61 -34.25 3.78
N GLN A 901 -3.90 -33.13 3.76
CA GLN A 901 -2.43 -33.07 3.73
C GLN A 901 -1.83 -33.20 5.14
N PHE A 902 -2.56 -32.78 6.18
CA PHE A 902 -2.15 -32.90 7.58
C PHE A 902 -3.37 -33.09 8.49
N ARG A 903 -3.55 -34.29 9.06
CA ARG A 903 -4.44 -34.50 10.24
C ARG A 903 -3.59 -34.79 11.46
N TYR A 904 -4.17 -34.59 12.62
CA TYR A 904 -3.55 -35.01 13.87
C TYR A 904 -3.53 -36.54 13.98
N GLY A 905 -2.36 -37.04 14.32
CA GLY A 905 -2.21 -38.16 15.22
C GLY A 905 -1.16 -37.78 16.25
N CYS A 906 -1.47 -37.91 17.54
CA CYS A 906 -0.46 -38.18 18.53
C CYS A 906 -0.83 -39.53 19.15
N ASN A 907 0.10 -40.48 19.15
CA ASN A 907 -0.20 -41.80 19.68
C ASN A 907 -0.38 -41.75 21.21
N PHE A 908 0.28 -40.81 21.91
CA PHE A 908 0.21 -40.63 23.37
C PHE A 908 0.25 -39.16 23.82
N TYR A 909 -0.41 -38.89 24.95
CA TYR A 909 -0.40 -37.58 25.65
C TYR A 909 0.86 -37.37 26.53
N SER A 910 1.77 -38.36 26.64
CA SER A 910 3.03 -38.25 27.39
C SER A 910 4.17 -39.00 26.69
N GLY A 911 5.37 -38.41 26.69
CA GLY A 911 6.49 -38.86 25.85
C GLY A 911 7.01 -40.27 26.16
N ASP A 912 7.06 -40.67 27.43
CA ASP A 912 7.59 -41.99 27.83
C ASP A 912 6.75 -43.14 27.24
N THR A 913 5.42 -42.98 27.28
CA THR A 913 4.46 -43.92 26.66
C THR A 913 4.45 -43.87 25.13
N GLU A 914 4.86 -42.75 24.52
CA GLU A 914 5.02 -42.69 23.06
C GLU A 914 6.28 -43.45 22.61
N LYS A 915 7.41 -43.30 23.33
CA LYS A 915 8.60 -44.10 23.04
C LYS A 915 8.31 -45.59 23.24
N GLU A 916 7.63 -45.96 24.33
CA GLU A 916 7.21 -47.35 24.57
C GLU A 916 6.36 -47.92 23.42
N TYR A 917 5.52 -47.10 22.79
CA TYR A 917 4.74 -47.48 21.61
C TYR A 917 5.59 -47.56 20.34
N ILE A 918 6.43 -46.56 20.07
CA ILE A 918 7.32 -46.56 18.90
C ILE A 918 8.25 -47.77 18.96
N ASP A 919 8.90 -48.02 20.10
CA ASP A 919 9.76 -49.18 20.35
C ASP A 919 8.98 -50.48 20.09
N TYR A 920 7.82 -50.64 20.73
CA TYR A 920 7.05 -51.88 20.64
C TYR A 920 6.48 -52.14 19.25
N VAL A 921 6.03 -51.12 18.53
CA VAL A 921 5.57 -51.28 17.14
C VAL A 921 6.74 -51.62 16.23
N THR A 922 7.88 -50.93 16.37
CA THR A 922 9.10 -51.18 15.59
C THR A 922 9.60 -52.62 15.81
N GLU A 923 9.68 -53.06 17.07
CA GLU A 923 10.07 -54.42 17.46
C GLU A 923 9.09 -55.49 16.97
N LEU A 924 7.77 -55.22 17.03
CA LEU A 924 6.74 -56.19 16.64
C LEU A 924 6.49 -56.27 15.12
N THR A 925 6.86 -55.25 14.35
CA THR A 925 6.62 -55.17 12.88
C THR A 925 7.87 -55.27 12.03
N GLY A 926 9.02 -54.82 12.53
CA GLY A 926 10.24 -54.59 11.74
C GLY A 926 10.16 -53.36 10.81
N TYR A 927 9.20 -52.45 10.99
CA TYR A 927 9.08 -51.22 10.19
C TYR A 927 10.02 -50.12 10.67
N GLU A 928 10.52 -49.30 9.74
CA GLU A 928 11.40 -48.15 10.07
C GLU A 928 10.68 -47.03 10.83
N ASP A 929 9.33 -46.99 10.81
CA ASP A 929 8.54 -46.00 11.53
C ASP A 929 7.21 -46.59 12.03
N ALA A 930 6.86 -46.33 13.29
CA ALA A 930 5.65 -46.86 13.92
C ALA A 930 4.33 -46.36 13.30
N ASN A 931 4.34 -45.23 12.58
CA ASN A 931 3.16 -44.75 11.83
C ASN A 931 2.80 -45.69 10.65
N GLU A 932 3.72 -46.57 10.24
CA GLU A 932 3.46 -47.59 9.23
C GLU A 932 2.65 -48.80 9.75
N LEU A 933 2.26 -48.82 11.03
CA LEU A 933 1.45 -49.89 11.65
C LEU A 933 0.17 -50.23 10.84
N HIS A 934 -0.38 -49.28 10.09
CA HIS A 934 -1.52 -49.49 9.19
C HIS A 934 -1.25 -50.50 8.05
N LYS A 935 0.02 -50.83 7.76
CA LYS A 935 0.46 -51.86 6.81
C LYS A 935 0.53 -53.26 7.44
N ALA A 936 0.48 -53.37 8.77
CA ALA A 936 0.61 -54.63 9.49
C ALA A 936 -0.67 -55.47 9.38
N SER A 937 -0.58 -56.76 9.70
CA SER A 937 -1.77 -57.61 9.77
C SER A 937 -2.70 -57.17 10.90
N SER A 938 -4.00 -57.42 10.73
CA SER A 938 -5.01 -57.11 11.77
C SER A 938 -4.68 -57.73 13.12
N GLU A 939 -4.00 -58.89 13.15
CA GLU A 939 -3.55 -59.55 14.38
C GLU A 939 -2.40 -58.78 15.08
N ILE A 940 -1.48 -58.19 14.33
CA ILE A 940 -0.42 -57.32 14.88
C ILE A 940 -1.04 -56.02 15.39
N ILE A 941 -1.91 -55.40 14.60
CA ILE A 941 -2.66 -54.21 15.00
C ILE A 941 -3.39 -54.47 16.31
N GLU A 942 -4.14 -55.56 16.43
CA GLU A 942 -4.90 -55.90 17.64
C GLU A 942 -4.01 -56.18 18.87
N LYS A 943 -2.82 -56.79 18.68
CA LYS A 943 -1.82 -56.91 19.76
C LYS A 943 -1.33 -55.55 20.26
N VAL A 944 -1.10 -54.60 19.34
CA VAL A 944 -0.76 -53.21 19.71
C VAL A 944 -1.93 -52.54 20.41
N LYS A 945 -3.17 -52.65 19.89
CA LYS A 945 -4.37 -52.12 20.56
C LYS A 945 -4.42 -52.61 22.01
N LYS A 946 -4.42 -53.92 22.21
CA LYS A 946 -4.56 -54.54 23.53
C LYS A 946 -3.45 -54.18 24.52
N LYS A 947 -2.20 -53.95 24.08
CA LYS A 947 -1.11 -53.49 24.97
C LYS A 947 -1.33 -52.07 25.50
N PHE A 948 -2.01 -51.22 24.73
CA PHE A 948 -2.17 -49.80 25.03
C PHE A 948 -3.62 -49.39 25.36
N GLU A 949 -4.59 -50.30 25.23
CA GLU A 949 -6.02 -50.12 25.53
C GLU A 949 -6.28 -49.67 26.97
N ASP A 950 -5.60 -50.27 27.96
CA ASP A 950 -5.70 -49.87 29.37
C ASP A 950 -5.11 -48.46 29.63
N LYS A 951 -4.27 -47.95 28.71
CA LYS A 951 -3.76 -46.57 28.73
C LYS A 951 -4.72 -45.62 27.98
N LYS A 952 -6.03 -45.91 28.08
CA LYS A 952 -7.19 -45.34 27.34
C LYS A 952 -7.32 -43.82 27.29
N HIS A 953 -6.71 -43.11 28.24
CA HIS A 953 -6.71 -41.63 28.28
C HIS A 953 -5.47 -41.02 27.60
N LYS A 954 -4.58 -41.85 27.06
CA LYS A 954 -3.37 -41.44 26.33
C LYS A 954 -3.35 -42.05 24.93
N TRP A 955 -3.68 -43.33 24.79
CA TRP A 955 -3.71 -44.02 23.49
C TRP A 955 -5.04 -43.82 22.76
N PHE A 956 -4.97 -43.70 21.43
CA PHE A 956 -6.12 -43.56 20.54
C PHE A 956 -5.97 -44.48 19.31
N ASP A 957 -7.07 -45.06 18.85
CA ASP A 957 -7.07 -46.01 17.74
C ASP A 957 -6.84 -45.30 16.39
N MET A 958 -5.71 -45.59 15.77
CA MET A 958 -5.23 -44.97 14.53
C MET A 958 -5.59 -45.78 13.27
N THR A 959 -6.50 -46.78 13.35
CA THR A 959 -6.82 -47.64 12.19
C THR A 959 -7.45 -46.91 10.99
N ASP A 960 -8.04 -45.73 11.19
CA ASP A 960 -8.54 -44.86 10.11
C ASP A 960 -7.58 -43.75 9.68
N SER A 961 -6.54 -43.41 10.46
CA SER A 961 -5.68 -42.24 10.23
C SER A 961 -4.50 -42.51 9.26
N LYS A 962 -4.75 -43.33 8.23
CA LYS A 962 -3.82 -44.04 7.31
C LYS A 962 -2.63 -43.28 6.66
N ASN A 963 -2.50 -41.96 6.81
CA ASN A 963 -1.39 -41.14 6.29
C ASN A 963 -0.96 -39.97 7.22
N HIS A 964 -1.51 -39.86 8.45
CA HIS A 964 -1.65 -38.55 9.10
C HIS A 964 -0.93 -38.41 10.45
N ALA A 965 0.40 -38.39 10.41
CA ALA A 965 1.27 -38.01 11.50
C ALA A 965 2.63 -37.54 10.95
N LEU A 966 3.39 -36.75 11.70
CA LEU A 966 4.83 -36.62 11.40
C LEU A 966 5.50 -37.99 11.56
N PHE A 967 6.31 -38.38 10.58
CA PHE A 967 7.27 -39.46 10.75
C PHE A 967 8.25 -39.10 11.87
N THR A 968 8.76 -40.09 12.57
CA THR A 968 9.70 -39.95 13.68
C THR A 968 10.96 -39.19 13.25
N LYS A 969 11.45 -39.46 12.03
CA LYS A 969 12.55 -38.74 11.36
C LYS A 969 12.24 -37.27 10.98
N ASP A 970 10.97 -36.88 10.92
CA ASP A 970 10.55 -35.51 10.66
C ASP A 970 10.39 -34.69 11.95
N LYS A 971 10.52 -35.29 13.15
CA LYS A 971 10.45 -34.62 14.44
C LYS A 971 11.83 -34.17 14.93
N ALA A 972 11.94 -32.95 15.47
CA ALA A 972 13.12 -32.53 16.24
C ALA A 972 13.23 -33.21 17.62
N TYR A 973 12.18 -33.92 18.05
CA TYR A 973 12.12 -34.66 19.32
C TYR A 973 11.33 -35.97 19.15
N GLU A 974 12.01 -37.05 18.77
CA GLU A 974 11.41 -38.40 18.55
C GLU A 974 10.49 -38.85 19.70
N LYS A 975 10.89 -38.56 20.95
CA LYS A 975 10.20 -38.91 22.21
C LYS A 975 9.04 -37.96 22.58
N LYS A 976 8.52 -37.16 21.66
CA LYS A 976 7.42 -36.20 21.91
C LYS A 976 6.32 -36.29 20.86
N GLY A 977 5.08 -36.10 21.30
CA GLY A 977 3.91 -36.22 20.46
C GLY A 977 3.74 -35.01 19.56
N ASN A 978 3.04 -35.19 18.43
CA ASN A 978 2.90 -34.13 17.42
C ASN A 978 2.30 -32.82 17.97
N MET A 979 1.45 -32.89 19.01
CA MET A 979 0.94 -31.71 19.75
C MET A 979 2.04 -30.85 20.41
N VAL A 980 3.23 -31.42 20.66
CA VAL A 980 4.41 -30.76 21.25
C VAL A 980 5.50 -30.49 20.20
N CYS A 981 5.30 -30.95 18.96
CA CYS A 981 6.15 -30.75 17.79
C CYS A 981 5.48 -29.81 16.78
N CYS A 982 4.71 -28.82 17.24
CA CYS A 982 3.97 -27.87 16.40
C CYS A 982 4.88 -27.06 15.45
N PHE A 983 6.15 -26.83 15.82
CA PHE A 983 7.16 -26.26 14.93
C PHE A 983 7.44 -27.16 13.70
N ASP A 984 7.77 -28.43 13.94
CA ASP A 984 8.09 -29.41 12.90
C ASP A 984 6.87 -29.63 11.98
N ALA A 985 5.68 -29.68 12.59
CA ALA A 985 4.40 -29.80 11.90
C ALA A 985 4.13 -28.63 10.97
N ALA A 986 4.17 -27.39 11.49
CA ALA A 986 3.96 -26.19 10.68
C ALA A 986 4.99 -26.08 9.55
N ASN A 987 6.27 -26.38 9.82
CA ASN A 987 7.31 -26.37 8.81
C ASN A 987 7.07 -27.40 7.69
N LYS A 988 6.58 -28.60 8.03
CA LYS A 988 6.17 -29.63 7.05
C LYS A 988 4.97 -29.16 6.21
N MET A 989 4.00 -28.49 6.84
CA MET A 989 2.78 -28.01 6.18
C MET A 989 3.00 -26.87 5.19
N LEU A 990 3.99 -26.00 5.44
CA LEU A 990 4.35 -24.87 4.57
C LEU A 990 4.58 -25.30 3.11
N GLY A 991 5.26 -26.45 2.94
CA GLY A 991 5.60 -27.05 1.64
C GLY A 991 4.40 -27.40 0.75
N PHE A 992 3.20 -27.57 1.30
CA PHE A 992 1.99 -27.88 0.50
C PHE A 992 1.54 -26.73 -0.41
N THR A 993 2.10 -25.53 -0.23
CA THR A 993 1.89 -24.35 -1.09
C THR A 993 3.14 -23.98 -1.90
N GLY A 994 4.15 -24.85 -1.96
CA GLY A 994 5.44 -24.54 -2.61
C GLY A 994 6.28 -23.50 -1.85
N ALA A 995 6.03 -23.32 -0.56
CA ALA A 995 6.79 -22.44 0.32
C ALA A 995 7.73 -23.23 1.24
N THR A 996 8.90 -22.68 1.49
CA THR A 996 9.93 -23.17 2.43
C THR A 996 10.41 -21.99 3.28
N ALA A 997 10.77 -22.24 4.54
CA ALA A 997 11.19 -21.18 5.46
C ALA A 997 12.71 -20.98 5.41
N GLU A 998 13.15 -19.72 5.24
CA GLU A 998 14.54 -19.28 5.02
C GLU A 998 15.46 -19.41 6.28
N GLY A 999 15.09 -20.30 7.22
CA GLY A 999 15.89 -20.63 8.40
C GLY A 999 15.59 -19.82 9.67
N ALA A 1000 16.22 -20.21 10.78
CA ALA A 1000 15.87 -19.76 12.12
C ALA A 1000 16.19 -18.28 12.44
N ALA A 1001 17.02 -17.61 11.63
CA ALA A 1001 17.31 -16.17 11.73
C ALA A 1001 16.44 -15.31 10.79
N SER A 1002 15.69 -15.95 9.87
CA SER A 1002 14.92 -15.27 8.83
C SER A 1002 13.48 -15.09 9.29
N LYS A 1003 13.29 -14.18 10.26
CA LYS A 1003 12.01 -13.99 10.96
C LYS A 1003 11.71 -12.50 11.19
N ILE A 1004 10.41 -12.17 11.20
CA ILE A 1004 9.87 -10.87 11.63
C ILE A 1004 9.35 -11.07 13.06
N GLN A 1005 9.81 -10.28 14.04
CA GLN A 1005 9.32 -10.35 15.43
C GLN A 1005 8.18 -9.34 15.58
N THR A 1006 6.96 -9.77 15.84
CA THR A 1006 5.75 -8.92 15.82
C THR A 1006 5.13 -8.65 17.20
N PHE A 1007 5.37 -9.51 18.20
CA PHE A 1007 5.00 -9.30 19.61
C PHE A 1007 6.06 -9.89 20.54
N VAL A 1008 6.27 -9.29 21.72
CA VAL A 1008 7.21 -9.77 22.76
C VAL A 1008 6.62 -9.53 24.15
N GLU A 1009 6.64 -10.56 25.01
CA GLU A 1009 6.24 -10.45 26.42
C GLU A 1009 7.45 -10.22 27.35
N GLU A 1010 7.32 -9.29 28.30
CA GLU A 1010 8.24 -9.13 29.43
C GLU A 1010 7.68 -9.80 30.69
N SER A 1011 8.43 -10.78 31.21
CA SER A 1011 8.13 -11.49 32.47
C SER A 1011 7.74 -10.53 33.61
N GLY A 1012 6.45 -10.56 33.98
CA GLY A 1012 5.90 -9.74 35.08
C GLY A 1012 5.55 -8.30 34.70
N LYS A 1013 5.45 -7.97 33.40
CA LYS A 1013 5.03 -6.64 32.89
C LYS A 1013 4.01 -6.70 31.73
N GLY A 1014 3.63 -7.89 31.28
CA GLY A 1014 2.83 -8.07 30.07
C GLY A 1014 3.68 -7.92 28.79
N GLY A 1015 3.02 -7.90 27.63
CA GLY A 1015 3.68 -7.87 26.33
C GLY A 1015 3.15 -6.85 25.34
N GLU A 1016 4.01 -6.47 24.40
CA GLU A 1016 3.77 -5.39 23.44
C GLU A 1016 3.99 -5.85 21.99
N PHE A 1017 3.22 -5.25 21.07
CA PHE A 1017 3.45 -5.41 19.63
C PHE A 1017 4.63 -4.53 19.20
N THR A 1018 5.52 -5.08 18.38
CA THR A 1018 6.77 -4.43 18.01
C THR A 1018 6.60 -3.41 16.88
N LYS A 1019 7.65 -2.62 16.64
CA LYS A 1019 7.79 -1.71 15.50
C LYS A 1019 7.76 -2.40 14.13
N GLN A 1020 7.79 -3.74 14.07
CA GLN A 1020 7.77 -4.53 12.82
C GLN A 1020 6.38 -5.04 12.43
N ALA A 1021 5.39 -4.99 13.32
CA ALA A 1021 4.11 -5.68 13.12
C ALA A 1021 3.35 -5.24 11.84
N ALA A 1022 3.42 -3.94 11.49
CA ALA A 1022 2.87 -3.41 10.24
C ALA A 1022 3.50 -4.02 8.97
N LEU A 1023 4.83 -4.18 8.96
CA LEU A 1023 5.54 -4.83 7.85
C LEU A 1023 5.26 -6.34 7.82
N GLY A 1024 5.05 -6.96 8.97
CA GLY A 1024 4.60 -8.34 9.09
C GLY A 1024 3.27 -8.60 8.39
N ILE A 1025 2.30 -7.69 8.54
CA ILE A 1025 1.01 -7.74 7.82
C ILE A 1025 1.23 -7.62 6.30
N LYS A 1026 1.98 -6.62 5.83
CA LYS A 1026 2.28 -6.44 4.39
C LYS A 1026 3.00 -7.66 3.79
N TYR A 1027 3.90 -8.29 4.55
CA TYR A 1027 4.57 -9.52 4.14
C TYR A 1027 3.61 -10.71 4.02
N ILE A 1028 2.71 -10.93 5.00
CA ILE A 1028 1.72 -12.02 4.92
C ILE A 1028 0.79 -11.80 3.73
N ASP A 1029 0.23 -10.60 3.58
CA ASP A 1029 -0.63 -10.22 2.46
C ASP A 1029 0.07 -10.46 1.10
N GLY A 1030 1.35 -10.07 0.98
CA GLY A 1030 2.16 -10.29 -0.22
C GLY A 1030 2.49 -11.76 -0.52
N GLN A 1031 2.64 -12.62 0.50
CA GLN A 1031 2.78 -14.08 0.30
C GLN A 1031 1.46 -14.73 -0.13
N LEU A 1032 0.35 -14.33 0.49
CA LEU A 1032 -0.99 -14.81 0.12
C LEU A 1032 -1.34 -14.44 -1.33
N ARG A 1033 -0.98 -13.24 -1.80
CA ARG A 1033 -1.06 -12.84 -3.22
C ARG A 1033 -0.30 -13.78 -4.16
N GLN A 1034 0.83 -14.34 -3.72
CA GLN A 1034 1.66 -15.26 -4.49
C GLN A 1034 1.21 -16.74 -4.39
N GLY A 1035 0.12 -17.03 -3.66
CA GLY A 1035 -0.33 -18.40 -3.42
C GLY A 1035 0.44 -19.16 -2.33
N LYS A 1036 1.41 -18.52 -1.66
CA LYS A 1036 2.25 -19.12 -0.61
C LYS A 1036 1.60 -18.98 0.77
N ALA A 1037 1.55 -20.06 1.54
CA ALA A 1037 1.20 -20.03 2.96
C ALA A 1037 2.33 -19.40 3.78
N VAL A 1038 2.03 -19.00 5.02
CA VAL A 1038 3.02 -18.38 5.90
C VAL A 1038 3.09 -19.10 7.25
N PHE A 1039 4.28 -19.56 7.61
CA PHE A 1039 4.56 -20.17 8.91
C PHE A 1039 4.78 -19.08 9.96
N VAL A 1040 4.01 -19.10 11.05
CA VAL A 1040 4.06 -18.09 12.11
C VAL A 1040 4.12 -18.73 13.50
N ALA A 1041 4.67 -18.00 14.45
CA ALA A 1041 4.59 -18.29 15.88
C ALA A 1041 3.51 -17.43 16.53
N VAL A 1042 2.92 -17.96 17.59
CA VAL A 1042 1.99 -17.24 18.46
C VAL A 1042 2.35 -17.38 19.93
N ASP A 1043 1.96 -16.35 20.67
CA ASP A 1043 2.12 -16.18 22.10
C ASP A 1043 0.74 -16.23 22.78
N LYS A 1044 0.62 -16.86 23.94
CA LYS A 1044 -0.69 -17.17 24.56
C LYS A 1044 -1.10 -16.09 25.55
N VAL A 1045 -2.38 -15.72 25.51
CA VAL A 1045 -2.97 -14.70 26.38
C VAL A 1045 -3.28 -15.28 27.77
N GLU A 1046 -2.24 -15.66 28.52
CA GLU A 1046 -2.31 -16.10 29.92
C GLU A 1046 -1.14 -15.51 30.72
N GLU A 1047 -1.41 -14.63 31.69
CA GLU A 1047 -0.35 -13.95 32.46
C GLU A 1047 0.59 -14.94 33.19
N GLY A 1048 1.90 -14.72 33.06
CA GLY A 1048 2.91 -15.29 33.96
C GLY A 1048 3.36 -16.73 33.66
N LYS A 1049 3.07 -17.29 32.48
CA LYS A 1049 3.63 -18.58 32.07
C LYS A 1049 4.96 -18.39 31.33
N VAL A 1050 6.00 -19.09 31.78
CA VAL A 1050 7.35 -18.97 31.21
C VAL A 1050 7.38 -19.50 29.77
N GLN A 1051 7.72 -18.60 28.84
CA GLN A 1051 7.91 -18.80 27.40
C GLN A 1051 8.63 -20.13 27.08
N ARG A 1052 7.97 -21.02 26.35
CA ARG A 1052 8.48 -22.40 26.16
C ARG A 1052 9.32 -22.60 24.91
N ASN A 1053 9.13 -21.79 23.87
CA ASN A 1053 9.76 -21.96 22.56
C ASN A 1053 10.53 -20.70 22.14
N GLU A 1054 11.82 -20.88 21.79
CA GLU A 1054 12.76 -19.83 21.38
C GLU A 1054 12.94 -18.62 22.34
N GLY A 1055 12.25 -18.61 23.50
CA GLY A 1055 12.29 -17.51 24.47
C GLY A 1055 11.53 -16.26 24.02
N THR A 1056 10.55 -16.42 23.11
CA THR A 1056 9.78 -15.31 22.49
C THR A 1056 8.38 -15.74 22.03
N SER A 1057 7.99 -17.01 22.21
CA SER A 1057 6.71 -17.56 21.76
C SER A 1057 6.39 -18.86 22.50
N ASP A 1058 5.13 -19.27 22.48
CA ASP A 1058 4.71 -20.54 23.06
C ASP A 1058 4.35 -21.59 22.02
N HIS A 1059 3.88 -21.18 20.84
CA HIS A 1059 3.23 -22.09 19.90
C HIS A 1059 3.42 -21.68 18.43
N PHE A 1060 3.06 -22.58 17.50
CA PHE A 1060 3.35 -22.47 16.07
C PHE A 1060 2.15 -22.90 15.22
N ILE A 1061 1.82 -22.11 14.20
CA ILE A 1061 0.64 -22.26 13.33
C ILE A 1061 0.96 -21.86 11.88
N ILE A 1062 0.05 -22.13 10.94
CA ILE A 1062 0.19 -21.78 9.51
C ILE A 1062 -0.93 -20.84 9.07
N ILE A 1063 -0.61 -19.68 8.50
CA ILE A 1063 -1.60 -18.83 7.83
C ILE A 1063 -1.95 -19.44 6.47
N MET A 1064 -3.24 -19.77 6.30
CA MET A 1064 -3.82 -20.45 5.13
C MET A 1064 -4.50 -19.50 4.14
N GLY A 1065 -4.69 -18.23 4.53
CA GLY A 1065 -5.54 -17.30 3.81
C GLY A 1065 -5.96 -16.08 4.65
N LYS A 1066 -6.78 -15.22 4.04
CA LYS A 1066 -7.35 -14.00 4.61
C LYS A 1066 -8.83 -13.91 4.24
N ALA A 1067 -9.66 -13.42 5.15
CA ALA A 1067 -11.10 -13.26 4.97
C ALA A 1067 -11.60 -12.05 5.78
N LYS A 1068 -12.85 -11.61 5.55
CA LYS A 1068 -13.51 -10.55 6.31
C LYS A 1068 -14.79 -11.07 6.96
N ASP A 1069 -15.12 -10.57 8.14
CA ASP A 1069 -16.46 -10.64 8.72
C ASP A 1069 -16.79 -9.33 9.45
N ASP A 1070 -17.84 -9.35 10.27
CA ASP A 1070 -18.37 -8.19 10.99
C ASP A 1070 -17.36 -7.60 12.01
N ASP A 1071 -16.48 -8.43 12.57
CA ASP A 1071 -15.37 -8.01 13.45
C ASP A 1071 -14.15 -7.51 12.65
N GLY A 1072 -14.18 -7.61 11.31
CA GLY A 1072 -13.22 -7.01 10.39
C GLY A 1072 -12.38 -8.01 9.59
N TRP A 1073 -11.19 -7.56 9.14
CA TRP A 1073 -10.25 -8.42 8.40
C TRP A 1073 -9.50 -9.36 9.34
N TYR A 1074 -9.40 -10.64 8.97
CA TYR A 1074 -8.65 -11.64 9.72
C TYR A 1074 -7.89 -12.60 8.82
N TYR A 1075 -6.82 -13.19 9.36
CA TYR A 1075 -6.14 -14.33 8.76
C TYR A 1075 -6.77 -15.65 9.22
N LYS A 1076 -7.05 -16.55 8.27
CA LYS A 1076 -7.40 -17.95 8.55
C LYS A 1076 -6.13 -18.74 8.86
N TYR A 1077 -6.11 -19.51 9.95
CA TYR A 1077 -4.93 -20.32 10.29
C TYR A 1077 -5.22 -21.82 10.51
N PHE A 1078 -4.22 -22.66 10.21
CA PHE A 1078 -4.18 -24.05 10.65
C PHE A 1078 -3.47 -24.14 12.00
N GLU A 1079 -4.07 -24.87 12.93
CA GLU A 1079 -3.61 -25.14 14.28
C GLU A 1079 -3.01 -26.56 14.36
N PRO A 1080 -1.68 -26.77 14.25
CA PRO A 1080 -1.11 -28.11 14.17
C PRO A 1080 -0.92 -28.81 15.54
N GLY A 1081 -1.21 -28.16 16.67
CA GLY A 1081 -0.90 -28.67 18.02
C GLY A 1081 -1.99 -28.53 19.09
N THR A 1082 -3.27 -28.59 18.71
CA THR A 1082 -4.36 -28.64 19.71
C THR A 1082 -4.32 -29.93 20.57
N SER A 1083 -4.71 -29.82 21.84
CA SER A 1083 -4.92 -30.97 22.74
C SER A 1083 -6.20 -31.76 22.45
N TYR A 1084 -7.12 -31.17 21.67
CA TYR A 1084 -8.42 -31.77 21.34
C TYR A 1084 -8.36 -32.60 20.05
N MET A 1085 -7.89 -33.83 20.17
CA MET A 1085 -7.61 -34.79 19.08
C MET A 1085 -8.80 -35.16 18.14
N LYS A 1086 -9.99 -34.57 18.33
CA LYS A 1086 -11.14 -34.66 17.40
C LYS A 1086 -11.29 -33.45 16.47
N ARG A 1087 -10.57 -32.35 16.71
CA ARG A 1087 -10.59 -31.17 15.83
C ARG A 1087 -9.82 -31.46 14.55
N THR A 1088 -10.12 -30.71 13.49
CA THR A 1088 -9.47 -30.86 12.17
C THR A 1088 -8.27 -29.94 11.97
N GLY A 1089 -8.02 -28.98 12.85
CA GLY A 1089 -6.91 -28.02 12.75
C GLY A 1089 -7.27 -26.77 11.96
N VAL A 1090 -8.32 -26.86 11.14
CA VAL A 1090 -9.20 -25.75 10.76
C VAL A 1090 -10.36 -25.63 11.77
N SER A 1091 -10.88 -24.42 11.99
CA SER A 1091 -12.12 -24.12 12.74
C SER A 1091 -12.73 -22.82 12.22
N SER A 1092 -14.03 -22.59 12.49
CA SER A 1092 -14.66 -21.26 12.39
C SER A 1092 -13.90 -20.21 13.22
N ASP A 1093 -13.35 -20.63 14.35
CA ASP A 1093 -12.74 -19.78 15.36
C ASP A 1093 -11.23 -19.54 15.11
N ASN A 1094 -10.67 -20.17 14.06
CA ASN A 1094 -9.26 -20.02 13.68
C ASN A 1094 -9.03 -18.71 12.89
N LYS A 1095 -9.40 -17.60 13.51
CA LYS A 1095 -9.27 -16.24 13.00
C LYS A 1095 -8.22 -15.50 13.81
N LEU A 1096 -7.31 -14.78 13.15
CA LEU A 1096 -6.45 -13.77 13.77
C LEU A 1096 -6.79 -12.41 13.17
N TYR A 1097 -7.50 -11.59 13.94
CA TYR A 1097 -8.00 -10.28 13.53
C TYR A 1097 -6.87 -9.26 13.41
N ILE A 1098 -6.99 -8.41 12.40
CA ILE A 1098 -6.02 -7.39 12.01
C ILE A 1098 -6.59 -6.03 12.43
N THR A 1099 -6.03 -5.43 13.48
CA THR A 1099 -6.53 -4.16 14.03
C THR A 1099 -5.36 -3.26 14.44
N ASN A 1100 -5.26 -2.07 13.85
CA ASN A 1100 -4.23 -1.06 14.17
C ASN A 1100 -2.79 -1.65 14.21
N ASN A 1101 -2.43 -2.37 13.14
CA ASN A 1101 -1.17 -3.11 12.97
C ASN A 1101 -0.91 -4.27 13.96
N LYS A 1102 -1.90 -4.65 14.77
CA LYS A 1102 -1.84 -5.81 15.68
C LYS A 1102 -2.58 -6.98 15.03
N VAL A 1103 -2.05 -8.19 15.21
CA VAL A 1103 -2.67 -9.44 14.70
C VAL A 1103 -2.88 -10.38 15.88
N LYS A 1104 -4.13 -10.63 16.27
CA LYS A 1104 -4.47 -11.40 17.47
C LYS A 1104 -5.90 -11.96 17.50
N ASN A 1105 -6.19 -12.79 18.49
CA ASN A 1105 -7.56 -13.09 18.94
C ASN A 1105 -7.59 -13.19 20.49
N SER A 1106 -8.61 -13.82 21.06
CA SER A 1106 -8.75 -14.02 22.51
C SER A 1106 -7.75 -15.00 23.12
N SER A 1107 -7.13 -15.86 22.32
CA SER A 1107 -6.20 -16.91 22.76
C SER A 1107 -4.74 -16.62 22.40
N TYR A 1108 -4.50 -15.89 21.31
CA TYR A 1108 -3.20 -15.75 20.68
C TYR A 1108 -2.87 -14.31 20.26
N ASN A 1109 -1.65 -13.85 20.54
CA ASN A 1109 -1.00 -12.75 19.82
C ASN A 1109 -0.05 -13.32 18.76
N LEU A 1110 0.01 -12.72 17.57
CA LEU A 1110 1.02 -13.05 16.56
C LEU A 1110 2.40 -12.56 17.02
N SER A 1111 3.31 -13.48 17.35
CA SER A 1111 4.60 -13.17 17.96
C SER A 1111 5.76 -13.15 16.97
N GLN A 1112 5.78 -14.08 16.01
CA GLN A 1112 6.80 -14.13 14.97
C GLN A 1112 6.22 -14.58 13.64
N ILE A 1113 6.80 -14.10 12.54
CA ILE A 1113 6.56 -14.62 11.19
C ILE A 1113 7.86 -15.22 10.67
N ARG A 1114 7.83 -16.45 10.15
CA ARG A 1114 8.95 -17.04 9.40
C ARG A 1114 8.91 -16.49 7.98
N VAL A 1115 10.08 -16.05 7.50
CA VAL A 1115 10.24 -15.58 6.12
C VAL A 1115 10.39 -16.78 5.21
N ASN A 1116 9.67 -16.75 4.09
CA ASN A 1116 9.70 -17.76 3.05
C ASN A 1116 10.84 -17.44 2.06
N GLU A 1117 11.42 -18.48 1.48
CA GLU A 1117 12.48 -18.37 0.46
C GLU A 1117 11.98 -17.68 -0.84
#